data_AF-A0A7R9HPF2-F1
#
_entry.id   AF-A0A7R9HPF2-F1
#
_cell.length_a   1.000
_cell.length_b   1.000
_cell.length_c   1.000
_cell.angle_alpha   90.00
_cell.angle_beta   90.00
_cell.angle_gamma   90.00
#
_symmetry.space_group_name_H-M   'P 1'
#
loop_
_entity.id
_entity.type
_entity.pdbx_description
1 polymer ?
#
loop_
_entity_poly.entity_id
_entity_poly.type
_entity_poly.pdbx_seq_one_letter_code
_entity_poly.pdbx_strand_id
1 'polypeptide(L)'
;MSKRRRTSSVASRQEEETDTDSTPEPSRKRKKLDPAELCQQVYDVIRSHKKEDGALLCDSFIRAPKRRQEPGYYEVVSNPIDLLKVQQKLKTDEYEDIDELSSDIQLMVNNTKAFYKRTSQEYKDACELWELFVGTKSRLLDSLEEASESKGKIILKVGKLARRAAAAAEARKQDVESLAEGENSESSSITLDEDMNQYEELFTAVMMATDPDNRSLHTVFQLLPSKKRYPEYYEVIENPVDLKMIATKIQQNKYTTLSEMEKDLLQMTKNACLFNEPGSQIYKDAKALKKIITSKKIEVEHGKFVPGKTSERIRNKRLRGVQSLSAITAALRDEDEESDEGETMDEEVDDSEDTDNPRWQLYEAVKTATTNAGVILSEPFWKLPSKRYYPDYFKEIKNPVSLFQIKKKLKRGDYGTVSEVAGDMNIMFENAKKYNRADSKLYKDAVKLQKVMQTKVHEILDFDQRVIGADSDSEDDSDDKLSRRKIRGRVLTTPKTHRYKDDLPLKKRFNALAKCLLDYVHDDGRQPILMFMEKPSKKLYPDYFQVITDPIDMLTIQSNITTEKYNSEEEIVNDFKLMFNNCRQYNEEGSMIYEDANKLEQVLMDKLRELGPMHDYTKKIKVVSKTKKNTTVQAQKLRTLYDTIRDYRDPKVRQLSLIFQKLPSKNEYPDYYEVIKRPIDLERIGQKLKSNQYESLEDMVSDFVLMFDNACKYNEPDSQIYKDALMLQRVALQTKLQLREDEEAVPDVNAAVQELLTSLFISIYNHQDEEGRCFSDSMAELPEHDEVDGRKVRALSFDLIKRRLDRGLYRRLDTFQEDVFACLERARRLSRTDSQVFEDSIELQSYFIKQRDELCRGGDLLHSPALNFSLLHLAATVESTRQHKLLEEQPEEEVETRSSEDSMKVSQEAENNSAKGKEYFCIHLLKQEASGESMSFNQQVYHVSDFVYAEPKERGMEPSIIHIERLWNNQEGQQMMYGNVFFRPNETYHVTTRKFLEK
;
A
#
# COMPACT_ATOMS: atom_id res chain seq x y z
N MET A 1 37.92 -35.00 -46.31
CA MET A 1 39.04 -34.39 -47.07
C MET A 1 38.47 -33.61 -48.26
N SER A 2 39.24 -32.68 -48.86
CA SER A 2 38.78 -31.64 -49.84
C SER A 2 37.88 -30.55 -49.20
N LYS A 3 38.06 -29.22 -49.36
CA LYS A 3 38.43 -28.30 -50.50
C LYS A 3 37.29 -28.21 -51.52
N ARG A 4 36.73 -27.05 -51.93
CA ARG A 4 37.05 -25.58 -51.92
C ARG A 4 35.74 -24.78 -51.65
N ARG A 5 35.66 -23.52 -51.17
CA ARG A 5 36.40 -22.22 -51.30
C ARG A 5 35.86 -21.23 -52.38
N ARG A 6 34.97 -20.31 -51.94
CA ARG A 6 34.83 -18.86 -52.30
C ARG A 6 34.24 -18.36 -53.65
N THR A 7 33.82 -17.07 -53.57
CA THR A 7 33.50 -16.02 -54.59
C THR A 7 32.03 -15.87 -55.01
N SER A 8 31.36 -14.70 -55.11
CA SER A 8 31.60 -13.23 -54.90
C SER A 8 31.73 -12.29 -56.13
N SER A 9 30.59 -11.79 -56.64
CA SER A 9 30.41 -10.58 -57.51
C SER A 9 28.91 -10.21 -57.62
N VAL A 10 28.34 -8.98 -57.73
CA VAL A 10 28.73 -7.54 -57.76
C VAL A 10 28.34 -6.79 -59.06
N ALA A 11 27.60 -5.67 -58.94
CA ALA A 11 27.26 -4.62 -59.95
C ALA A 11 26.32 -5.03 -61.13
N SER A 12 25.52 -4.15 -61.77
CA SER A 12 25.07 -2.77 -61.47
C SER A 12 23.84 -2.34 -62.30
N ARG A 13 23.19 -1.24 -61.85
CA ARG A 13 22.11 -0.40 -62.44
C ARG A 13 21.90 -0.38 -63.98
N GLN A 14 20.63 -0.21 -64.40
CA GLN A 14 20.20 0.93 -65.24
C GLN A 14 18.70 1.26 -65.06
N GLU A 15 18.24 2.41 -65.57
CA GLU A 15 16.92 3.04 -65.36
C GLU A 15 16.27 3.37 -66.73
N GLU A 16 14.93 3.42 -66.81
CA GLU A 16 14.16 4.40 -67.63
C GLU A 16 12.63 4.32 -67.36
N GLU A 17 11.86 5.28 -67.88
CA GLU A 17 10.52 5.68 -67.38
C GLU A 17 9.32 5.22 -68.25
N THR A 18 8.09 5.27 -67.69
CA THR A 18 6.84 5.70 -68.40
C THR A 18 5.69 5.92 -67.40
N ASP A 19 4.61 6.60 -67.81
CA ASP A 19 3.70 7.36 -66.92
C ASP A 19 2.18 7.13 -67.20
N THR A 20 1.29 7.61 -66.31
CA THR A 20 -0.20 7.68 -66.37
C THR A 20 -0.99 6.36 -66.18
N ASP A 21 -2.21 6.28 -65.60
CA ASP A 21 -3.13 7.25 -64.95
C ASP A 21 -3.98 6.60 -63.81
N SER A 22 -4.55 7.47 -62.96
CA SER A 22 -5.55 7.39 -61.85
C SER A 22 -6.68 6.30 -61.94
N THR A 23 -7.41 5.86 -60.89
CA THR A 23 -7.86 6.43 -59.58
C THR A 23 -7.99 5.30 -58.45
N PRO A 24 -8.77 5.34 -57.32
CA PRO A 24 -8.14 5.16 -55.98
C PRO A 24 -8.82 4.22 -54.94
N GLU A 25 -8.03 3.48 -54.12
CA GLU A 25 -8.27 3.12 -52.69
C GLU A 25 -7.22 2.06 -52.21
N PRO A 26 -7.06 1.79 -50.89
CA PRO A 26 -7.37 2.58 -49.70
C PRO A 26 -6.08 3.02 -48.95
N SER A 27 -6.20 3.89 -47.94
CA SER A 27 -5.04 4.44 -47.23
C SER A 27 -4.40 3.45 -46.23
N ARG A 28 -3.13 3.09 -46.48
CA ARG A 28 -2.31 2.33 -45.53
C ARG A 28 -2.13 3.10 -44.21
N LYS A 29 -2.48 2.49 -43.09
CA LYS A 29 -2.07 2.97 -41.75
C LYS A 29 -0.54 2.97 -41.68
N ARG A 30 0.09 4.13 -41.45
CA ARG A 30 1.53 4.22 -41.19
C ARG A 30 1.83 3.67 -39.78
N LYS A 31 2.90 2.89 -39.65
CA LYS A 31 3.44 2.50 -38.33
C LYS A 31 4.16 3.69 -37.69
N LYS A 32 4.39 3.65 -36.37
CA LYS A 32 5.55 4.36 -35.78
C LYS A 32 6.82 3.77 -36.40
N LEU A 33 7.84 4.61 -36.62
CA LEU A 33 9.18 4.13 -36.99
C LEU A 33 9.84 3.45 -35.79
N ASP A 34 10.73 2.51 -36.09
CA ASP A 34 11.48 1.76 -35.10
C ASP A 34 12.66 2.60 -34.54
N PRO A 35 12.94 2.62 -33.22
CA PRO A 35 14.15 3.23 -32.69
C PRO A 35 15.44 2.78 -33.41
N ALA A 36 15.54 1.50 -33.80
CA ALA A 36 16.67 0.99 -34.56
C ALA A 36 16.79 1.63 -35.96
N GLU A 37 15.67 1.84 -36.65
CA GLU A 37 15.63 2.54 -37.95
C GLU A 37 16.09 4.00 -37.84
N LEU A 38 15.76 4.69 -36.75
CA LEU A 38 16.20 6.07 -36.49
C LEU A 38 17.70 6.14 -36.17
N CYS A 39 18.19 5.25 -35.33
CA CYS A 39 19.61 5.12 -34.99
C CYS A 39 20.48 4.82 -36.22
N GLN A 40 20.02 3.92 -37.10
CA GLN A 40 20.70 3.59 -38.36
C GLN A 40 20.71 4.79 -39.34
N GLN A 41 19.59 5.53 -39.45
CA GLN A 41 19.52 6.75 -40.29
C GLN A 41 20.52 7.83 -39.85
N VAL A 42 20.63 8.09 -38.55
CA VAL A 42 21.61 9.07 -38.02
C VAL A 42 23.04 8.61 -38.32
N TYR A 43 23.34 7.33 -38.12
CA TYR A 43 24.68 6.77 -38.39
C TYR A 43 25.10 6.92 -39.86
N ASP A 44 24.19 6.64 -40.82
CA ASP A 44 24.51 6.74 -42.24
C ASP A 44 24.72 8.19 -42.72
N VAL A 45 24.08 9.18 -42.08
CA VAL A 45 24.37 10.61 -42.34
C VAL A 45 25.78 10.98 -41.85
N ILE A 46 26.18 10.58 -40.64
CA ILE A 46 27.56 10.79 -40.13
C ILE A 46 28.59 10.17 -41.08
N ARG A 47 28.31 8.95 -41.54
CA ARG A 47 29.20 8.15 -42.39
C ARG A 47 29.35 8.69 -43.82
N SER A 48 28.35 9.39 -44.34
CA SER A 48 28.32 9.89 -45.72
C SER A 48 28.72 11.37 -45.87
N HIS A 49 28.82 12.12 -44.76
CA HIS A 49 29.16 13.54 -44.80
C HIS A 49 30.60 13.81 -45.28
N LYS A 50 30.73 14.78 -46.18
CA LYS A 50 32.01 15.21 -46.77
C LYS A 50 32.32 16.65 -46.38
N LYS A 51 33.60 16.93 -46.13
CA LYS A 51 34.12 18.28 -45.89
C LYS A 51 34.26 19.06 -47.21
N GLU A 52 34.60 20.34 -47.11
CA GLU A 52 34.89 21.22 -48.26
C GLU A 52 36.07 20.73 -49.14
N ASP A 53 36.99 19.91 -48.58
CA ASP A 53 38.10 19.29 -49.31
C ASP A 53 37.72 17.99 -50.06
N GLY A 54 36.50 17.49 -49.86
CA GLY A 54 35.97 16.26 -50.46
C GLY A 54 36.27 14.96 -49.71
N ALA A 55 37.06 14.99 -48.63
CA ALA A 55 37.25 13.85 -47.72
C ALA A 55 36.02 13.62 -46.83
N LEU A 56 35.87 12.43 -46.24
CA LEU A 56 34.76 12.17 -45.33
C LEU A 56 35.06 12.75 -43.95
N LEU A 57 34.08 13.42 -43.34
CA LEU A 57 34.22 13.95 -41.98
C LEU A 57 34.44 12.84 -40.95
N CYS A 58 33.94 11.64 -41.24
CA CYS A 58 34.10 10.47 -40.38
C CYS A 58 35.48 9.78 -40.48
N ASP A 59 36.34 10.07 -41.48
CA ASP A 59 37.56 9.28 -41.77
C ASP A 59 38.50 9.19 -40.56
N SER A 60 38.69 10.30 -39.84
CA SER A 60 39.50 10.41 -38.62
C SER A 60 38.96 9.56 -37.43
N PHE A 61 37.75 9.00 -37.54
CA PHE A 61 37.01 8.34 -36.45
C PHE A 61 36.59 6.89 -36.77
N ILE A 62 36.93 6.36 -37.96
CA ILE A 62 36.57 4.99 -38.36
C ILE A 62 37.25 3.94 -37.47
N ARG A 63 38.44 4.24 -36.92
CA ARG A 63 39.22 3.36 -36.04
C ARG A 63 39.97 4.17 -35.00
N ALA A 64 39.98 3.74 -33.74
CA ALA A 64 40.81 4.36 -32.70
C ALA A 64 42.32 4.22 -33.02
N PRO A 65 43.17 5.21 -32.64
CA PRO A 65 44.63 5.11 -32.77
C PRO A 65 45.16 3.83 -32.09
N LYS A 66 46.09 3.10 -32.71
CA LYS A 66 46.53 1.79 -32.17
C LYS A 66 47.53 1.95 -31.04
N ARG A 67 47.40 1.18 -29.95
CA ARG A 67 48.34 1.12 -28.79
C ARG A 67 49.83 1.00 -29.15
N ARG A 68 50.18 0.42 -30.30
CA ARG A 68 51.57 0.27 -30.78
C ARG A 68 52.08 1.43 -31.64
N GLN A 69 51.21 2.35 -32.05
CA GLN A 69 51.53 3.50 -32.91
C GLN A 69 51.46 4.80 -32.10
N GLU A 70 50.42 4.97 -31.27
CA GLU A 70 50.28 6.08 -30.33
C GLU A 70 49.97 5.53 -28.92
N PRO A 71 50.98 5.17 -28.11
CA PRO A 71 50.76 4.68 -26.75
C PRO A 71 50.12 5.74 -25.85
N GLY A 72 50.58 7.00 -25.95
CA GLY A 72 50.09 8.13 -25.16
C GLY A 72 48.60 8.45 -25.35
N TYR A 73 47.97 8.00 -26.44
CA TYR A 73 46.51 8.10 -26.59
C TYR A 73 45.80 7.37 -25.43
N TYR A 74 46.30 6.20 -25.04
CA TYR A 74 45.71 5.36 -23.99
C TYR A 74 46.20 5.69 -22.58
N GLU A 75 47.11 6.65 -22.43
CA GLU A 75 47.47 7.27 -21.15
C GLU A 75 46.47 8.39 -20.82
N VAL A 76 45.83 8.99 -21.83
CA VAL A 76 44.80 10.06 -21.70
C VAL A 76 43.37 9.51 -21.82
N VAL A 77 43.14 8.56 -22.74
CA VAL A 77 41.81 8.01 -23.06
C VAL A 77 41.64 6.62 -22.43
N SER A 78 40.82 6.55 -21.37
CA SER A 78 40.53 5.29 -20.66
C SER A 78 39.59 4.36 -21.46
N ASN A 79 38.55 4.92 -22.09
CA ASN A 79 37.49 4.18 -22.78
C ASN A 79 37.50 4.48 -24.30
N PRO A 80 38.41 3.86 -25.07
CA PRO A 80 38.48 4.05 -26.52
C PRO A 80 37.22 3.48 -27.22
N ILE A 81 36.65 4.28 -28.11
CA ILE A 81 35.52 3.92 -28.99
C ILE A 81 35.76 4.54 -30.37
N ASP A 82 35.25 3.88 -31.41
CA ASP A 82 35.31 4.32 -32.80
C ASP A 82 34.03 3.96 -33.56
N LEU A 83 33.85 4.53 -34.75
CA LEU A 83 32.65 4.30 -35.57
C LEU A 83 32.50 2.85 -36.06
N LEU A 84 33.56 2.03 -35.97
CA LEU A 84 33.47 0.60 -36.25
C LEU A 84 32.83 -0.15 -35.08
N LYS A 85 33.17 0.20 -33.83
CA LYS A 85 32.51 -0.34 -32.64
C LYS A 85 31.05 0.11 -32.55
N VAL A 86 30.75 1.39 -32.84
CA VAL A 86 29.36 1.87 -32.97
C VAL A 86 28.59 1.09 -34.05
N GLN A 87 29.24 0.77 -35.18
CA GLN A 87 28.62 -0.07 -36.22
C GLN A 87 28.43 -1.54 -35.80
N GLN A 88 29.20 -2.04 -34.82
CA GLN A 88 28.97 -3.38 -34.26
C GLN A 88 27.74 -3.37 -33.37
N LYS A 89 27.63 -2.38 -32.46
CA LYS A 89 26.46 -2.19 -31.60
C LYS A 89 25.14 -2.00 -32.37
N LEU A 90 25.16 -1.18 -33.44
CA LEU A 90 24.03 -1.02 -34.38
C LEU A 90 23.67 -2.30 -35.18
N LYS A 91 24.47 -3.37 -35.09
CA LYS A 91 24.21 -4.66 -35.76
C LYS A 91 23.88 -5.79 -34.78
N THR A 92 24.01 -5.53 -33.49
CA THR A 92 23.66 -6.44 -32.39
C THR A 92 22.45 -5.93 -31.60
N ASP A 93 21.83 -4.83 -32.04
CA ASP A 93 20.74 -4.12 -31.34
C ASP A 93 21.11 -3.67 -29.91
N GLU A 94 22.40 -3.39 -29.66
CA GLU A 94 22.89 -2.86 -28.37
C GLU A 94 22.62 -1.34 -28.18
N TYR A 95 21.51 -0.84 -28.70
CA TYR A 95 21.04 0.54 -28.55
C TYR A 95 19.51 0.55 -28.42
N GLU A 96 18.99 0.64 -27.20
CA GLU A 96 17.55 0.68 -26.95
C GLU A 96 16.92 2.02 -27.38
N ASP A 97 17.71 3.10 -27.38
CA ASP A 97 17.29 4.43 -27.80
C ASP A 97 18.38 5.24 -28.53
N ILE A 98 18.00 6.45 -28.97
CA ILE A 98 18.86 7.40 -29.68
C ILE A 98 19.83 8.15 -28.75
N ASP A 99 19.63 8.12 -27.44
CA ASP A 99 20.44 8.77 -26.41
C ASP A 99 21.63 7.90 -25.96
N GLU A 100 21.51 6.57 -26.02
CA GLU A 100 22.63 5.64 -25.93
C GLU A 100 23.58 5.80 -27.13
N LEU A 101 23.04 5.87 -28.35
CA LEU A 101 23.82 6.18 -29.55
C LEU A 101 24.46 7.58 -29.44
N SER A 102 23.71 8.56 -28.91
CA SER A 102 24.25 9.90 -28.63
C SER A 102 25.43 9.85 -27.65
N SER A 103 25.35 8.99 -26.64
CA SER A 103 26.37 8.85 -25.60
C SER A 103 27.67 8.23 -26.14
N ASP A 104 27.59 7.20 -26.98
CA ASP A 104 28.77 6.58 -27.60
C ASP A 104 29.43 7.52 -28.65
N ILE A 105 28.66 8.27 -29.43
CA ILE A 105 29.18 9.31 -30.35
C ILE A 105 29.79 10.48 -29.55
N GLN A 106 29.16 10.91 -28.46
CA GLN A 106 29.68 11.96 -27.58
C GLN A 106 30.98 11.53 -26.90
N LEU A 107 31.11 10.27 -26.48
CA LEU A 107 32.33 9.70 -25.92
C LEU A 107 33.47 9.70 -26.94
N MET A 108 33.20 9.28 -28.18
CA MET A 108 34.16 9.32 -29.29
C MET A 108 34.70 10.74 -29.53
N VAL A 109 33.81 11.73 -29.58
CA VAL A 109 34.14 13.15 -29.71
C VAL A 109 34.97 13.67 -28.53
N ASN A 110 34.60 13.30 -27.30
CA ASN A 110 35.29 13.76 -26.09
C ASN A 110 36.68 13.15 -25.94
N ASN A 111 36.86 11.87 -26.30
CA ASN A 111 38.16 11.21 -26.35
C ASN A 111 39.13 11.94 -27.30
N THR A 112 38.66 12.31 -28.50
CA THR A 112 39.44 13.09 -29.46
C THR A 112 39.76 14.49 -28.93
N LYS A 113 38.79 15.17 -28.31
CA LYS A 113 38.99 16.50 -27.69
C LYS A 113 39.90 16.49 -26.45
N ALA A 114 40.07 15.35 -25.79
CA ALA A 114 40.97 15.18 -24.64
C ALA A 114 42.43 14.94 -25.06
N PHE A 115 42.67 14.19 -26.15
CA PHE A 115 44.02 13.89 -26.62
C PHE A 115 44.58 14.94 -27.59
N TYR A 116 43.79 15.37 -28.58
CA TYR A 116 44.25 16.30 -29.62
C TYR A 116 44.14 17.76 -29.16
N LYS A 117 45.09 18.60 -29.57
CA LYS A 117 45.13 20.02 -29.20
C LYS A 117 44.07 20.80 -29.99
N ARG A 118 43.51 21.86 -29.39
CA ARG A 118 42.49 22.74 -29.99
C ARG A 118 42.83 23.37 -31.35
N THR A 119 44.11 23.34 -31.75
CA THR A 119 44.61 23.83 -33.04
C THR A 119 44.73 22.76 -34.13
N SER A 120 44.61 21.47 -33.78
CA SER A 120 44.76 20.36 -34.71
C SER A 120 43.52 20.19 -35.61
N GLN A 121 43.62 19.38 -36.66
CA GLN A 121 42.48 19.15 -37.55
C GLN A 121 41.48 18.17 -36.93
N GLU A 122 41.97 17.13 -36.26
CA GLU A 122 41.19 16.09 -35.58
C GLU A 122 40.28 16.68 -34.49
N TYR A 123 40.76 17.71 -33.77
CA TYR A 123 39.94 18.44 -32.80
C TYR A 123 38.79 19.23 -33.46
N LYS A 124 39.04 19.85 -34.63
CA LYS A 124 38.01 20.59 -35.38
C LYS A 124 36.99 19.63 -36.00
N ASP A 125 37.46 18.55 -36.62
CA ASP A 125 36.64 17.47 -37.15
C ASP A 125 35.70 16.93 -36.05
N ALA A 126 36.18 16.83 -34.80
CA ALA A 126 35.37 16.39 -33.65
C ALA A 126 34.37 17.44 -33.12
N CYS A 127 34.49 18.71 -33.50
CA CYS A 127 33.42 19.70 -33.32
C CYS A 127 32.40 19.58 -34.44
N GLU A 128 32.85 19.62 -35.69
CA GLU A 128 32.00 19.55 -36.89
C GLU A 128 31.15 18.27 -36.93
N LEU A 129 31.72 17.11 -36.58
CA LEU A 129 30.99 15.84 -36.51
C LEU A 129 29.93 15.81 -35.39
N TRP A 130 30.17 16.54 -34.29
CA TRP A 130 29.18 16.67 -33.21
C TRP A 130 28.04 17.61 -33.60
N GLU A 131 28.36 18.74 -34.25
CA GLU A 131 27.38 19.69 -34.76
C GLU A 131 26.50 19.05 -35.85
N LEU A 132 27.10 18.25 -36.75
CA LEU A 132 26.38 17.41 -37.71
C LEU A 132 25.45 16.41 -37.02
N PHE A 133 25.94 15.69 -35.99
CA PHE A 133 25.15 14.71 -35.26
C PHE A 133 23.92 15.34 -34.61
N VAL A 134 24.10 16.41 -33.84
CA VAL A 134 23.00 17.12 -33.17
C VAL A 134 22.01 17.70 -34.20
N GLY A 135 22.51 18.36 -35.26
CA GLY A 135 21.67 18.93 -36.32
C GLY A 135 20.96 17.90 -37.23
N THR A 136 21.35 16.62 -37.14
CA THR A 136 20.65 15.49 -37.77
C THR A 136 19.62 14.90 -36.81
N LYS A 137 19.98 14.72 -35.53
CA LYS A 137 19.09 14.22 -34.48
C LYS A 137 17.85 15.10 -34.32
N SER A 138 18.02 16.42 -34.15
CA SER A 138 16.90 17.36 -34.04
C SER A 138 15.99 17.25 -35.27
N ARG A 139 16.53 17.32 -36.48
CA ARG A 139 15.74 17.27 -37.72
C ARG A 139 14.90 16.00 -37.88
N LEU A 140 15.37 14.86 -37.38
CA LEU A 140 14.59 13.62 -37.39
C LEU A 140 13.47 13.64 -36.33
N LEU A 141 13.72 14.22 -35.15
CA LEU A 141 12.68 14.46 -34.14
C LEU A 141 11.63 15.46 -34.65
N ASP A 142 12.06 16.61 -35.19
CA ASP A 142 11.18 17.60 -35.84
C ASP A 142 10.28 16.93 -36.91
N SER A 143 10.84 16.01 -37.71
CA SER A 143 10.09 15.30 -38.76
C SER A 143 9.08 14.27 -38.23
N LEU A 144 9.27 13.76 -37.00
CA LEU A 144 8.30 12.91 -36.31
C LEU A 144 7.15 13.74 -35.73
N GLU A 145 7.45 14.96 -35.27
CA GLU A 145 6.45 15.93 -34.82
C GLU A 145 5.59 16.45 -36.00
N GLU A 146 6.20 16.92 -37.10
CA GLU A 146 5.48 17.31 -38.33
C GLU A 146 4.61 16.16 -38.89
N ALA A 147 5.08 14.92 -38.80
CA ALA A 147 4.30 13.75 -39.20
C ALA A 147 3.05 13.54 -38.34
N SER A 148 3.08 13.95 -37.07
CA SER A 148 1.94 13.86 -36.14
C SER A 148 0.89 14.96 -36.36
N GLU A 149 1.32 16.18 -36.70
CA GLU A 149 0.43 17.35 -36.87
C GLU A 149 -0.35 17.36 -38.21
N SER A 150 0.04 16.51 -39.16
CA SER A 150 -0.39 16.55 -40.57
C SER A 150 -1.88 16.20 -40.87
N LYS A 151 -2.81 16.45 -39.93
CA LYS A 151 -4.28 16.47 -40.12
C LYS A 151 -4.95 17.78 -39.63
N GLY A 152 -4.30 18.93 -39.84
CA GLY A 152 -4.69 20.23 -39.25
C GLY A 152 -4.96 21.42 -40.19
N LYS A 153 -5.69 21.25 -41.31
CA LYS A 153 -6.22 22.32 -42.21
C LYS A 153 -5.24 23.26 -42.98
N ILE A 154 -5.38 23.21 -44.32
CA ILE A 154 -5.62 24.33 -45.27
C ILE A 154 -4.72 25.59 -45.22
N ILE A 155 -4.09 25.85 -46.37
CA ILE A 155 -3.25 26.99 -46.76
C ILE A 155 -3.92 28.38 -46.63
N LEU A 156 -3.19 29.35 -46.07
CA LEU A 156 -3.03 30.69 -46.65
C LEU A 156 -1.57 31.17 -46.51
N LYS A 157 -1.09 32.05 -47.41
CA LYS A 157 0.35 32.15 -47.74
C LYS A 157 0.85 33.59 -48.00
N VAL A 158 1.05 34.37 -46.94
CA VAL A 158 1.89 35.59 -46.87
C VAL A 158 2.35 35.74 -45.40
N GLY A 159 3.58 36.12 -45.04
CA GLY A 159 4.78 36.41 -45.82
C GLY A 159 5.99 36.69 -44.90
N LYS A 160 7.21 36.68 -45.45
CA LYS A 160 8.47 36.94 -44.70
C LYS A 160 8.61 38.41 -44.26
N LEU A 161 9.57 38.63 -43.36
CA LEU A 161 10.10 39.90 -42.81
C LEU A 161 9.23 40.56 -41.71
N ALA A 162 9.81 41.20 -40.68
CA ALA A 162 11.22 41.53 -40.47
C ALA A 162 11.69 41.42 -39.00
N ARG A 163 12.85 40.77 -38.77
CA ARG A 163 13.75 41.16 -37.67
C ARG A 163 14.51 42.41 -38.09
N ARG A 164 14.09 43.61 -37.66
CA ARG A 164 14.94 44.80 -37.40
C ARG A 164 14.11 46.01 -36.99
N ALA A 165 14.77 46.95 -36.31
CA ALA A 165 14.27 48.30 -35.99
C ALA A 165 13.04 48.39 -35.05
N ALA A 166 13.10 47.71 -33.91
CA ALA A 166 12.56 48.28 -32.67
C ALA A 166 13.51 49.39 -32.16
N ALA A 167 13.67 50.44 -32.97
CA ALA A 167 14.52 51.60 -32.71
C ALA A 167 13.86 52.82 -33.37
N ALA A 168 13.50 53.81 -32.56
CA ALA A 168 12.48 54.83 -32.85
C ALA A 168 11.06 54.23 -33.10
N ALA A 169 10.07 54.38 -32.21
CA ALA A 169 10.06 55.12 -30.95
C ALA A 169 10.40 56.62 -31.04
N GLU A 170 9.98 57.29 -32.13
CA GLU A 170 9.34 58.62 -32.05
C GLU A 170 8.62 58.96 -33.37
N ALA A 171 7.36 58.53 -33.50
CA ALA A 171 6.34 59.18 -34.34
C ALA A 171 4.96 58.52 -34.16
N ARG A 172 4.06 59.19 -33.44
CA ARG A 172 2.67 59.55 -33.80
C ARG A 172 1.78 58.54 -34.58
N LYS A 173 0.46 58.43 -34.33
CA LYS A 173 -0.46 58.82 -33.22
C LYS A 173 -1.88 58.42 -33.68
N GLN A 174 -2.83 58.20 -32.75
CA GLN A 174 -4.31 58.20 -33.00
C GLN A 174 -4.82 57.06 -33.91
N ASP A 175 -6.12 56.71 -34.05
CA ASP A 175 -7.37 56.77 -33.23
C ASP A 175 -8.41 55.90 -34.02
N VAL A 176 -9.42 55.21 -33.46
CA VAL A 176 -9.76 54.71 -32.10
C VAL A 176 -10.91 53.65 -32.25
N GLU A 177 -11.17 52.80 -31.24
CA GLU A 177 -12.38 51.91 -31.13
C GLU A 177 -12.54 50.75 -32.16
N SER A 178 -13.33 49.67 -31.96
CA SER A 178 -14.24 49.27 -30.86
C SER A 178 -14.46 47.73 -30.80
N LEU A 179 -14.68 47.18 -29.57
CA LEU A 179 -15.44 45.95 -29.20
C LEU A 179 -15.00 44.56 -29.75
N ALA A 180 -15.18 43.41 -29.08
CA ALA A 180 -15.41 43.05 -27.66
C ALA A 180 -15.23 41.51 -27.46
N GLU A 181 -14.95 41.06 -26.22
CA GLU A 181 -15.07 39.68 -25.66
C GLU A 181 -14.28 38.51 -26.35
N GLY A 182 -13.71 37.51 -25.64
CA GLY A 182 -13.56 37.29 -24.19
C GLY A 182 -12.74 36.00 -23.87
N GLU A 183 -12.33 35.87 -22.60
CA GLU A 183 -11.83 34.68 -21.85
C GLU A 183 -10.49 33.95 -22.21
N ASN A 184 -9.57 34.01 -21.23
CA ASN A 184 -8.55 33.07 -20.73
C ASN A 184 -8.02 31.87 -21.56
N SER A 185 -6.69 31.73 -21.54
CA SER A 185 -5.98 30.44 -21.54
C SER A 185 -4.77 30.48 -20.60
N GLU A 186 -4.60 29.44 -19.77
CA GLU A 186 -3.36 29.14 -19.05
C GLU A 186 -2.60 27.96 -19.70
N SER A 187 -1.35 27.80 -19.28
CA SER A 187 -0.49 26.61 -19.39
C SER A 187 0.51 26.53 -20.56
N SER A 188 1.78 26.61 -20.18
CA SER A 188 2.97 26.25 -20.97
C SER A 188 4.04 25.75 -19.99
N SER A 189 4.07 24.44 -19.71
CA SER A 189 4.74 23.91 -18.51
C SER A 189 5.35 22.50 -18.71
N ILE A 190 6.34 22.37 -19.60
CA ILE A 190 7.14 21.14 -19.76
C ILE A 190 8.65 21.41 -19.74
N THR A 191 9.11 22.61 -20.10
CA THR A 191 10.54 22.98 -20.13
C THR A 191 11.09 23.56 -18.82
N LEU A 192 10.35 23.49 -17.71
CA LEU A 192 10.73 24.14 -16.45
C LEU A 192 11.35 23.21 -15.39
N ASP A 193 11.06 21.91 -15.45
CA ASP A 193 11.36 20.99 -14.34
C ASP A 193 12.85 20.60 -14.23
N GLU A 194 13.61 20.62 -15.33
CA GLU A 194 15.05 20.31 -15.30
C GLU A 194 15.90 21.43 -14.65
N ASP A 195 15.54 22.70 -14.88
CA ASP A 195 16.27 23.84 -14.30
C ASP A 195 15.98 23.97 -12.80
N MET A 196 14.74 23.74 -12.36
CA MET A 196 14.34 23.76 -10.94
C MET A 196 15.23 22.87 -10.07
N ASN A 197 15.54 21.66 -10.56
CA ASN A 197 16.33 20.63 -9.88
C ASN A 197 17.75 21.12 -9.48
N GLN A 198 18.36 22.03 -10.25
CA GLN A 198 19.70 22.57 -9.97
C GLN A 198 19.69 23.53 -8.77
N TYR A 199 18.64 24.34 -8.63
CA TYR A 199 18.44 25.22 -7.47
C TYR A 199 18.14 24.39 -6.21
N GLU A 200 17.36 23.31 -6.33
CA GLU A 200 17.08 22.40 -5.22
C GLU A 200 18.35 21.73 -4.67
N GLU A 201 19.24 21.22 -5.54
CA GLU A 201 20.48 20.55 -5.12
C GLU A 201 21.42 21.51 -4.37
N LEU A 202 21.61 22.73 -4.89
CA LEU A 202 22.48 23.72 -4.24
C LEU A 202 21.92 24.18 -2.88
N PHE A 203 20.59 24.35 -2.77
CA PHE A 203 19.96 24.72 -1.50
C PHE A 203 20.04 23.60 -0.47
N THR A 204 19.79 22.35 -0.90
CA THR A 204 19.86 21.16 -0.04
C THR A 204 21.26 20.97 0.54
N ALA A 205 22.32 21.18 -0.26
CA ALA A 205 23.70 21.10 0.21
C ALA A 205 24.04 22.13 1.30
N VAL A 206 23.45 23.34 1.24
CA VAL A 206 23.60 24.36 2.30
C VAL A 206 22.85 23.94 3.57
N MET A 207 21.65 23.37 3.45
CA MET A 207 20.88 22.88 4.59
C MET A 207 21.53 21.65 5.27
N MET A 208 22.21 20.79 4.51
CA MET A 208 22.90 19.62 5.07
C MET A 208 24.31 19.91 5.63
N ALA A 209 24.79 21.16 5.56
CA ALA A 209 26.15 21.52 5.99
C ALA A 209 26.33 21.49 7.52
N THR A 210 27.37 20.78 8.00
CA THR A 210 27.74 20.64 9.41
C THR A 210 29.20 21.02 9.70
N ASP A 211 29.45 21.46 10.94
CA ASP A 211 30.78 21.62 11.53
C ASP A 211 31.38 20.23 11.90
N PRO A 212 32.70 20.10 12.19
CA PRO A 212 33.31 18.82 12.60
C PRO A 212 32.65 18.16 13.83
N ASP A 213 32.04 18.95 14.71
CA ASP A 213 31.26 18.48 15.87
C ASP A 213 29.82 18.05 15.50
N ASN A 214 29.53 17.80 14.22
CA ASN A 214 28.20 17.50 13.64
C ASN A 214 27.10 18.56 13.89
N ARG A 215 27.48 19.80 14.20
CA ARG A 215 26.56 20.91 14.42
C ARG A 215 26.13 21.54 13.08
N SER A 216 24.82 21.61 12.81
CA SER A 216 24.26 22.19 11.58
C SER A 216 24.53 23.69 11.44
N LEU A 217 25.31 24.07 10.44
CA LEU A 217 25.80 25.43 10.23
C LEU A 217 24.70 26.41 9.82
N HIS A 218 23.68 25.95 9.08
CA HIS A 218 22.62 26.78 8.53
C HIS A 218 21.69 27.40 9.61
N THR A 219 21.67 26.85 10.83
CA THR A 219 20.67 27.14 11.87
C THR A 219 20.56 28.61 12.26
N VAL A 220 21.69 29.33 12.33
CA VAL A 220 21.72 30.76 12.67
C VAL A 220 21.44 31.69 11.48
N PHE A 221 21.19 31.12 10.29
CA PHE A 221 20.91 31.84 9.03
C PHE A 221 19.50 31.56 8.48
N GLN A 222 18.68 30.77 9.18
CA GLN A 222 17.31 30.44 8.76
C GLN A 222 16.43 31.70 8.65
N LEU A 223 16.58 32.63 9.59
CA LEU A 223 15.76 33.82 9.79
C LEU A 223 16.61 35.05 10.08
N LEU A 224 16.16 36.21 9.63
CA LEU A 224 16.75 37.50 10.00
C LEU A 224 16.62 37.79 11.52
N PRO A 225 17.56 38.55 12.12
CA PRO A 225 17.41 39.04 13.50
C PRO A 225 16.16 39.92 13.66
N SER A 226 15.39 39.76 14.74
CA SER A 226 14.21 40.62 14.98
C SER A 226 14.62 42.11 15.11
N LYS A 227 14.03 42.97 14.27
CA LYS A 227 14.23 44.43 14.25
C LYS A 227 14.05 45.08 15.63
N LYS A 228 13.14 44.52 16.44
CA LYS A 228 12.74 44.96 17.79
C LYS A 228 13.79 44.64 18.87
N ARG A 229 14.68 43.68 18.62
CA ARG A 229 15.80 43.30 19.53
C ARG A 229 17.17 43.73 19.02
N TYR A 230 17.34 43.88 17.70
CA TYR A 230 18.60 44.23 17.06
C TYR A 230 18.39 45.34 16.01
N PRO A 231 17.98 46.56 16.39
CA PRO A 231 17.81 47.67 15.45
C PRO A 231 19.13 48.00 14.73
N GLU A 232 20.24 48.02 15.48
CA GLU A 232 21.61 48.23 14.99
C GLU A 232 22.01 47.28 13.84
N TYR A 233 21.44 46.07 13.77
CA TYR A 233 21.68 45.16 12.64
C TYR A 233 21.19 45.74 11.32
N TYR A 234 20.05 46.42 11.32
CA TYR A 234 19.43 47.02 10.13
C TYR A 234 20.00 48.42 9.81
N GLU A 235 20.69 49.04 10.77
CA GLU A 235 21.47 50.27 10.54
C GLU A 235 22.83 49.95 9.88
N VAL A 236 23.42 48.78 10.20
CA VAL A 236 24.72 48.33 9.65
C VAL A 236 24.57 47.50 8.37
N ILE A 237 23.48 46.74 8.21
CA ILE A 237 23.26 45.84 7.07
C ILE A 237 22.18 46.39 6.13
N GLU A 238 22.63 47.09 5.08
CA GLU A 238 21.80 47.67 4.01
C GLU A 238 20.86 46.66 3.32
N ASN A 239 21.33 45.42 3.14
CA ASN A 239 20.70 44.40 2.31
C ASN A 239 20.54 43.08 3.11
N PRO A 240 19.60 43.01 4.06
CA PRO A 240 19.36 41.82 4.87
C PRO A 240 18.78 40.68 4.03
N VAL A 241 19.33 39.46 4.19
CA VAL A 241 18.93 38.22 3.50
C VAL A 241 19.10 37.05 4.47
N ASP A 242 18.14 36.13 4.49
CA ASP A 242 18.18 34.84 5.19
C ASP A 242 17.82 33.66 4.26
N LEU A 243 17.89 32.42 4.76
CA LEU A 243 17.57 31.22 3.97
C LEU A 243 16.08 31.08 3.64
N LYS A 244 15.18 31.63 4.46
CA LYS A 244 13.73 31.61 4.24
C LYS A 244 13.33 32.49 3.05
N MET A 245 13.93 33.66 2.91
CA MET A 245 13.81 34.53 1.74
C MET A 245 14.33 33.85 0.47
N ILE A 246 15.45 33.11 0.57
CA ILE A 246 16.04 32.38 -0.56
C ILE A 246 15.14 31.20 -0.97
N ALA A 247 14.67 30.38 -0.02
CA ALA A 247 13.72 29.30 -0.28
C ALA A 247 12.43 29.81 -0.93
N THR A 248 11.89 30.94 -0.44
CA THR A 248 10.71 31.60 -1.01
C THR A 248 10.95 32.08 -2.44
N LYS A 249 12.16 32.59 -2.75
CA LYS A 249 12.54 32.97 -4.13
C LYS A 249 12.67 31.76 -5.07
N ILE A 250 13.15 30.61 -4.58
CA ILE A 250 13.17 29.34 -5.34
C ILE A 250 11.74 28.91 -5.64
N GLN A 251 10.85 28.84 -4.64
CA GLN A 251 9.45 28.44 -4.82
C GLN A 251 8.63 29.37 -5.72
N GLN A 252 9.04 30.64 -5.85
CA GLN A 252 8.38 31.63 -6.71
C GLN A 252 9.06 31.77 -8.09
N ASN A 253 9.98 30.86 -8.44
CA ASN A 253 10.77 30.85 -9.67
C ASN A 253 11.44 32.21 -9.98
N LYS A 254 11.91 32.91 -8.94
CA LYS A 254 12.49 34.27 -9.02
C LYS A 254 13.99 34.31 -9.31
N TYR A 255 14.64 33.16 -9.38
CA TYR A 255 16.02 33.04 -9.85
C TYR A 255 16.03 32.56 -11.31
N THR A 256 16.67 33.33 -12.18
CA THR A 256 16.81 33.00 -13.60
C THR A 256 18.15 32.34 -13.93
N THR A 257 19.14 32.50 -13.04
CA THR A 257 20.42 31.78 -13.11
C THR A 257 20.92 31.34 -11.74
N LEU A 258 21.68 30.24 -11.69
CA LEU A 258 22.34 29.75 -10.47
C LEU A 258 23.26 30.80 -9.82
N SER A 259 23.78 31.75 -10.60
CA SER A 259 24.61 32.85 -10.12
C SER A 259 23.83 33.95 -9.37
N GLU A 260 22.51 34.08 -9.60
CA GLU A 260 21.66 34.98 -8.80
C GLU A 260 21.37 34.38 -7.42
N MET A 261 21.12 33.06 -7.36
CA MET A 261 20.98 32.33 -6.11
C MET A 261 22.29 32.31 -5.31
N GLU A 262 23.45 32.11 -5.96
CA GLU A 262 24.76 32.24 -5.30
C GLU A 262 24.93 33.64 -4.72
N LYS A 263 24.55 34.70 -5.45
CA LYS A 263 24.69 36.09 -4.99
C LYS A 263 23.94 36.35 -3.68
N ASP A 264 22.72 35.84 -3.52
CA ASP A 264 21.96 35.98 -2.27
C ASP A 264 22.55 35.13 -1.12
N LEU A 265 22.94 33.88 -1.38
CA LEU A 265 23.63 33.02 -0.41
C LEU A 265 24.98 33.61 0.05
N LEU A 266 25.72 34.24 -0.86
CA LEU A 266 26.96 34.96 -0.55
C LEU A 266 26.71 36.30 0.14
N GLN A 267 25.61 37.00 -0.14
CA GLN A 267 25.23 38.22 0.58
C GLN A 267 24.82 37.90 2.03
N MET A 268 24.08 36.82 2.27
CA MET A 268 23.76 36.30 3.60
C MET A 268 25.04 36.02 4.42
N THR A 269 26.00 35.26 3.87
CA THR A 269 27.28 34.99 4.57
C THR A 269 28.15 36.24 4.73
N LYS A 270 28.10 37.18 3.77
CA LYS A 270 28.77 38.49 3.85
C LYS A 270 28.18 39.38 4.96
N ASN A 271 26.86 39.46 5.07
CA ASN A 271 26.17 40.23 6.13
C ASN A 271 26.62 39.74 7.51
N ALA A 272 26.61 38.42 7.73
CA ALA A 272 27.09 37.82 8.96
C ALA A 272 28.58 38.12 9.24
N CYS A 273 29.42 38.15 8.20
CA CYS A 273 30.84 38.54 8.32
C CYS A 273 31.08 40.06 8.51
N LEU A 274 30.08 40.91 8.28
CA LEU A 274 30.15 42.35 8.49
C LEU A 274 29.66 42.76 9.88
N PHE A 275 28.57 42.14 10.36
CA PHE A 275 27.98 42.46 11.66
C PHE A 275 28.64 41.74 12.85
N ASN A 276 29.15 40.52 12.66
CA ASN A 276 29.70 39.72 13.76
C ASN A 276 31.23 39.82 13.83
N GLU A 277 31.79 39.83 15.04
CA GLU A 277 33.24 39.96 15.25
C GLU A 277 34.06 38.84 14.58
N PRO A 278 35.23 39.17 13.98
CA PRO A 278 36.14 38.19 13.37
C PRO A 278 36.69 37.14 14.35
N GLY A 279 36.01 36.01 14.48
CA GLY A 279 36.37 34.90 15.38
C GLY A 279 35.19 34.32 16.15
N SER A 280 34.08 35.06 16.22
CA SER A 280 32.78 34.57 16.70
C SER A 280 32.31 33.33 15.92
N GLN A 281 31.45 32.51 16.52
CA GLN A 281 31.02 31.27 15.87
C GLN A 281 30.21 31.55 14.59
N ILE A 282 29.32 32.53 14.60
CA ILE A 282 28.53 32.94 13.42
C ILE A 282 29.46 33.38 12.27
N TYR A 283 30.56 34.08 12.57
CA TYR A 283 31.58 34.48 11.58
C TYR A 283 32.38 33.29 11.03
N LYS A 284 32.67 32.26 11.85
CA LYS A 284 33.28 31.00 11.38
C LYS A 284 32.31 30.22 10.50
N ASP A 285 31.06 30.07 10.93
CA ASP A 285 30.00 29.34 10.22
C ASP A 285 29.73 29.98 8.85
N ALA A 286 29.65 31.32 8.80
CA ALA A 286 29.51 32.07 7.54
C ALA A 286 30.68 31.82 6.57
N LYS A 287 31.92 31.73 7.09
CA LYS A 287 33.11 31.40 6.28
C LYS A 287 33.16 29.92 5.85
N ALA A 288 32.62 29.00 6.64
CA ALA A 288 32.48 27.60 6.29
C ALA A 288 31.42 27.42 5.19
N LEU A 289 30.20 27.94 5.41
CA LEU A 289 29.11 27.94 4.42
C LEU A 289 29.56 28.60 3.10
N LYS A 290 30.24 29.74 3.14
CA LYS A 290 30.76 30.40 1.92
C LYS A 290 31.67 29.50 1.09
N LYS A 291 32.52 28.68 1.71
CA LYS A 291 33.35 27.70 0.97
C LYS A 291 32.49 26.59 0.35
N ILE A 292 31.50 26.09 1.09
CA ILE A 292 30.59 25.03 0.65
C ILE A 292 29.74 25.50 -0.52
N ILE A 293 29.16 26.70 -0.44
CA ILE A 293 28.35 27.33 -1.50
C ILE A 293 29.13 27.41 -2.82
N THR A 294 30.31 28.05 -2.82
CA THR A 294 31.09 28.19 -4.06
C THR A 294 31.65 26.86 -4.55
N SER A 295 32.02 25.92 -3.66
CA SER A 295 32.47 24.58 -4.07
C SER A 295 31.35 23.76 -4.70
N LYS A 296 30.16 23.74 -4.09
CA LYS A 296 29.01 22.97 -4.59
C LYS A 296 28.40 23.62 -5.84
N LYS A 297 28.42 24.95 -5.98
CA LYS A 297 28.07 25.62 -7.23
C LYS A 297 28.91 25.08 -8.39
N ILE A 298 30.24 25.06 -8.24
CA ILE A 298 31.14 24.52 -9.27
C ILE A 298 30.82 23.04 -9.55
N GLU A 299 30.53 22.24 -8.51
CA GLU A 299 30.13 20.84 -8.65
C GLU A 299 28.81 20.65 -9.42
N VAL A 300 27.81 21.52 -9.22
CA VAL A 300 26.53 21.50 -9.95
C VAL A 300 26.72 21.97 -11.40
N GLU A 301 27.43 23.09 -11.62
CA GLU A 301 27.69 23.65 -12.96
C GLU A 301 28.57 22.74 -13.85
N HIS A 302 29.44 21.92 -13.23
CA HIS A 302 30.36 21.03 -13.94
C HIS A 302 29.99 19.53 -13.75
N GLY A 303 28.81 19.25 -13.20
CA GLY A 303 28.38 17.96 -12.63
C GLY A 303 28.11 16.79 -13.58
N LYS A 304 28.73 16.76 -14.77
CA LYS A 304 28.53 15.68 -15.77
C LYS A 304 29.79 14.89 -16.16
N PHE A 305 30.93 14.96 -15.46
CA PHE A 305 32.00 13.95 -15.63
C PHE A 305 33.04 13.79 -14.49
N VAL A 306 32.91 12.75 -13.64
CA VAL A 306 34.04 12.07 -12.96
C VAL A 306 33.74 10.57 -12.76
N PRO A 307 34.42 9.64 -13.46
CA PRO A 307 34.30 8.20 -13.20
C PRO A 307 35.33 7.72 -12.16
N GLY A 308 34.95 7.53 -10.89
CA GLY A 308 35.86 6.88 -9.93
C GLY A 308 35.62 7.07 -8.42
N LYS A 309 34.47 6.61 -7.89
CA LYS A 309 34.28 6.19 -6.48
C LYS A 309 32.92 5.51 -6.30
N THR A 310 32.92 4.20 -5.99
CA THR A 310 31.75 3.32 -6.10
C THR A 310 30.92 3.15 -4.82
N SER A 311 30.96 4.10 -3.88
CA SER A 311 30.32 3.97 -2.56
C SER A 311 29.21 4.99 -2.24
N GLU A 312 29.20 6.18 -2.85
CA GLU A 312 28.26 7.25 -2.43
C GLU A 312 26.91 7.23 -3.17
N ARG A 313 26.86 6.66 -4.38
CA ARG A 313 25.64 6.62 -5.22
C ARG A 313 24.48 5.85 -4.58
N ILE A 314 24.79 4.88 -3.70
CA ILE A 314 23.79 4.08 -2.95
C ILE A 314 23.19 4.88 -1.79
N ARG A 315 23.98 5.75 -1.13
CA ARG A 315 23.53 6.56 0.01
C ARG A 315 22.49 7.60 -0.42
N ASN A 316 22.71 8.25 -1.56
CA ASN A 316 21.84 9.31 -2.07
C ASN A 316 20.63 8.81 -2.90
N LYS A 317 20.49 7.49 -3.11
CA LYS A 317 19.25 6.91 -3.70
C LYS A 317 18.21 6.54 -2.62
N ARG A 318 18.63 6.27 -1.37
CA ARG A 318 17.72 6.05 -0.23
C ARG A 318 17.10 7.33 0.38
N LEU A 319 17.48 8.52 -0.13
CA LEU A 319 16.95 9.81 0.34
C LEU A 319 15.90 10.43 -0.61
N ARG A 320 15.78 9.94 -1.85
CA ARG A 320 14.74 10.40 -2.81
C ARG A 320 13.40 9.69 -2.57
N GLY A 321 12.86 9.89 -1.36
CA GLY A 321 11.62 9.27 -0.89
C GLY A 321 10.75 10.17 0.00
N VAL A 322 11.09 11.46 0.15
CA VAL A 322 10.26 12.47 0.84
C VAL A 322 10.37 13.81 0.11
N GLN A 323 9.20 14.38 -0.24
CA GLN A 323 8.88 15.79 -0.50
C GLN A 323 10.08 16.79 -0.48
N SER A 324 10.70 17.04 -1.64
CA SER A 324 11.98 17.74 -1.78
C SER A 324 12.05 19.13 -1.12
N LEU A 325 11.16 20.07 -1.52
CA LEU A 325 11.20 21.45 -1.00
C LEU A 325 9.88 21.95 -0.38
N SER A 326 8.75 21.30 -0.62
CA SER A 326 7.48 21.65 0.03
C SER A 326 7.51 21.34 1.53
N ALA A 327 8.02 20.17 1.94
CA ALA A 327 8.17 19.80 3.34
C ALA A 327 9.28 20.60 4.04
N ILE A 328 10.43 20.81 3.38
CA ILE A 328 11.53 21.60 3.95
C ILE A 328 11.08 23.06 4.15
N THR A 329 10.37 23.66 3.20
CA THR A 329 9.88 25.04 3.36
C THR A 329 8.71 25.12 4.35
N ALA A 330 7.86 24.09 4.44
CA ALA A 330 6.84 24.00 5.50
C ALA A 330 7.48 23.91 6.90
N ALA A 331 8.63 23.23 7.04
CA ALA A 331 9.42 23.20 8.27
C ALA A 331 10.25 24.48 8.53
N LEU A 332 10.32 25.39 7.55
CA LEU A 332 10.88 26.75 7.67
C LEU A 332 9.77 27.84 7.75
N ARG A 333 8.50 27.43 7.88
CA ARG A 333 7.43 28.33 8.35
C ARG A 333 7.48 28.35 9.87
N ASP A 334 7.65 29.53 10.44
CA ASP A 334 7.57 29.71 11.89
C ASP A 334 6.13 29.54 12.37
N GLU A 335 5.90 28.61 13.30
CA GLU A 335 4.69 28.62 14.14
C GLU A 335 4.62 29.90 15.01
N ASP A 336 5.75 30.61 15.16
CA ASP A 336 5.89 31.87 15.89
C ASP A 336 5.60 33.14 15.03
N GLU A 337 5.45 33.07 13.69
CA GLU A 337 5.16 34.27 12.88
C GLU A 337 3.69 34.74 12.95
N GLU A 338 2.76 33.91 13.44
CA GLU A 338 1.43 34.36 13.93
C GLU A 338 1.54 35.21 15.23
N SER A 339 2.71 35.80 15.59
CA SER A 339 2.90 36.37 16.94
C SER A 339 3.81 37.59 17.17
N ASP A 340 4.26 38.33 16.15
CA ASP A 340 4.88 39.67 16.33
C ASP A 340 4.23 40.78 15.47
N GLU A 341 3.00 40.56 14.96
CA GLU A 341 2.07 41.68 14.75
C GLU A 341 1.38 42.02 16.08
N GLY A 342 1.24 43.31 16.34
CA GLY A 342 1.00 43.84 17.68
C GLY A 342 -0.47 44.03 18.04
N GLU A 343 -1.23 42.95 18.18
CA GLU A 343 -2.54 43.02 18.84
C GLU A 343 -2.35 43.37 20.32
N THR A 344 -2.71 44.61 20.67
CA THR A 344 -2.92 45.04 22.05
C THR A 344 -4.11 44.32 22.67
N MET A 345 -4.20 44.31 24.01
CA MET A 345 -5.51 44.15 24.65
C MET A 345 -6.43 45.27 24.13
N ASP A 346 -7.45 44.88 23.35
CA ASP A 346 -8.77 45.53 23.16
C ASP A 346 -9.34 45.24 21.75
N GLU A 347 -9.77 43.99 21.49
CA GLU A 347 -10.86 43.72 20.54
C GLU A 347 -11.90 42.77 21.19
N GLU A 348 -12.92 43.36 21.81
CA GLU A 348 -14.15 42.67 22.24
C GLU A 348 -15.14 42.59 21.06
N VAL A 349 -15.04 41.56 20.20
CA VAL A 349 -16.10 41.24 19.23
C VAL A 349 -16.32 39.73 19.10
N ASP A 350 -17.59 39.31 19.12
CA ASP A 350 -18.10 37.96 18.80
C ASP A 350 -17.62 36.77 19.67
N ASP A 351 -17.74 36.90 21.00
CA ASP A 351 -17.60 35.80 21.97
C ASP A 351 -18.89 34.95 22.10
N SER A 352 -19.54 34.63 20.96
CA SER A 352 -20.86 33.96 20.90
C SER A 352 -20.86 32.58 20.23
N GLU A 353 -19.79 31.80 20.41
CA GLU A 353 -19.72 30.39 20.03
C GLU A 353 -19.72 29.48 21.28
N ASP A 354 -20.85 28.80 21.55
CA ASP A 354 -20.91 27.59 22.39
C ASP A 354 -20.50 27.73 23.89
N THR A 355 -20.94 28.79 24.58
CA THR A 355 -20.77 28.92 26.06
C THR A 355 -21.38 27.78 26.87
N ASP A 356 -22.36 27.06 26.31
CA ASP A 356 -23.02 25.90 26.93
C ASP A 356 -22.26 24.57 26.70
N ASN A 357 -21.22 24.55 25.87
CA ASN A 357 -20.44 23.36 25.58
C ASN A 357 -19.53 23.00 26.77
N PRO A 358 -19.68 21.83 27.43
CA PRO A 358 -18.93 21.53 28.65
C PRO A 358 -17.40 21.51 28.48
N ARG A 359 -16.90 21.30 27.26
CA ARG A 359 -15.47 21.39 26.93
C ARG A 359 -14.96 22.84 27.01
N TRP A 360 -15.77 23.82 26.60
CA TRP A 360 -15.49 25.24 26.74
C TRP A 360 -15.63 25.71 28.19
N GLN A 361 -16.64 25.23 28.93
CA GLN A 361 -16.83 25.57 30.34
C GLN A 361 -15.65 25.12 31.22
N LEU A 362 -15.08 23.92 30.96
CA LEU A 362 -13.84 23.48 31.60
C LEU A 362 -12.65 24.40 31.25
N TYR A 363 -12.52 24.77 29.98
CA TYR A 363 -11.45 25.64 29.50
C TYR A 363 -11.50 27.02 30.13
N GLU A 364 -12.66 27.67 30.13
CA GLU A 364 -12.82 29.01 30.72
C GLU A 364 -12.65 29.02 32.23
N ALA A 365 -13.08 27.97 32.94
CA ALA A 365 -12.83 27.88 34.38
C ALA A 365 -11.34 27.74 34.74
N VAL A 366 -10.52 27.15 33.86
CA VAL A 366 -9.05 27.11 34.02
C VAL A 366 -8.40 28.43 33.58
N LYS A 367 -8.86 29.05 32.49
CA LYS A 367 -8.38 30.35 31.98
C LYS A 367 -8.65 31.48 32.96
N THR A 368 -9.84 31.58 33.53
CA THR A 368 -10.28 32.66 34.43
C THR A 368 -9.89 32.48 35.90
N ALA A 369 -9.25 31.36 36.27
CA ALA A 369 -8.89 31.07 37.66
C ALA A 369 -7.88 32.09 38.23
N THR A 370 -8.23 32.71 39.36
CA THR A 370 -7.43 33.78 39.99
C THR A 370 -6.82 33.39 41.34
N THR A 371 -5.81 34.16 41.76
CA THR A 371 -5.31 34.23 43.13
C THR A 371 -6.29 34.99 44.04
N ASN A 372 -6.11 34.86 45.35
CA ASN A 372 -6.84 35.64 46.37
C ASN A 372 -6.56 37.16 46.28
N ALA A 373 -5.66 37.60 45.39
CA ALA A 373 -5.34 38.98 45.08
C ALA A 373 -5.76 39.38 43.64
N GLY A 374 -6.65 38.62 42.99
CA GLY A 374 -7.20 38.93 41.66
C GLY A 374 -6.30 38.58 40.47
N VAL A 375 -5.00 38.33 40.68
CA VAL A 375 -4.07 37.96 39.59
C VAL A 375 -4.47 36.62 38.97
N ILE A 376 -4.59 36.57 37.64
CA ILE A 376 -4.90 35.38 36.85
C ILE A 376 -3.75 34.36 36.96
N LEU A 377 -4.08 33.09 37.16
CA LEU A 377 -3.10 32.01 37.34
C LEU A 377 -2.65 31.39 36.00
N SER A 378 -3.49 31.47 34.97
CA SER A 378 -3.29 30.81 33.67
C SER A 378 -2.28 31.50 32.74
N GLU A 379 -2.00 32.79 32.97
CA GLU A 379 -1.12 33.63 32.14
C GLU A 379 0.24 32.98 31.81
N PRO A 380 1.01 32.42 32.77
CA PRO A 380 2.32 31.81 32.47
C PRO A 380 2.24 30.47 31.72
N PHE A 381 1.04 29.91 31.57
CA PHE A 381 0.76 28.66 30.86
C PHE A 381 0.19 28.91 29.46
N TRP A 382 -0.05 30.18 29.07
CA TRP A 382 -0.68 30.55 27.82
C TRP A 382 0.14 30.11 26.59
N LYS A 383 1.43 30.49 26.54
CA LYS A 383 2.39 30.09 25.49
C LYS A 383 3.53 29.28 26.09
N LEU A 384 4.17 28.45 25.27
CA LEU A 384 5.36 27.69 25.68
C LEU A 384 6.59 28.61 25.90
N PRO A 385 7.54 28.23 26.78
CA PRO A 385 8.84 28.90 26.86
C PRO A 385 9.56 28.89 25.49
N SER A 386 10.24 29.98 25.12
CA SER A 386 10.94 30.04 23.84
C SER A 386 12.11 29.05 23.78
N LYS A 387 12.03 28.11 22.83
CA LYS A 387 13.00 27.02 22.57
C LYS A 387 14.44 27.50 22.30
N ARG A 388 14.59 28.76 21.86
CA ARG A 388 15.90 29.41 21.68
C ARG A 388 16.59 29.79 23.00
N TYR A 389 15.81 30.15 24.01
CA TYR A 389 16.32 30.63 25.30
C TYR A 389 16.28 29.54 26.40
N TYR A 390 15.37 28.58 26.29
CA TYR A 390 15.26 27.43 27.20
C TYR A 390 15.40 26.09 26.44
N PRO A 391 16.54 25.81 25.77
CA PRO A 391 16.76 24.56 25.02
C PRO A 391 16.94 23.33 25.94
N ASP A 392 17.05 23.55 27.25
CA ASP A 392 17.02 22.58 28.34
C ASP A 392 15.60 22.12 28.68
N TYR A 393 14.63 23.04 28.76
CA TYR A 393 13.21 22.72 28.94
C TYR A 393 12.74 21.66 27.93
N PHE A 394 13.06 21.85 26.65
CA PHE A 394 12.70 20.92 25.55
C PHE A 394 13.55 19.64 25.49
N LYS A 395 14.53 19.45 26.39
CA LYS A 395 15.24 18.17 26.58
C LYS A 395 14.63 17.35 27.73
N GLU A 396 14.19 18.02 28.79
CA GLU A 396 13.58 17.36 29.96
C GLU A 396 12.08 17.11 29.80
N ILE A 397 11.37 18.05 29.15
CA ILE A 397 9.94 17.97 28.85
C ILE A 397 9.76 17.45 27.42
N LYS A 398 9.36 16.18 27.33
CA LYS A 398 9.21 15.44 26.06
C LYS A 398 7.95 15.83 25.27
N ASN A 399 6.87 16.19 25.99
CA ASN A 399 5.55 16.48 25.43
C ASN A 399 5.10 17.89 25.87
N PRO A 400 5.72 18.98 25.39
CA PRO A 400 5.36 20.34 25.79
C PRO A 400 3.95 20.71 25.30
N VAL A 401 3.09 21.16 26.22
CA VAL A 401 1.69 21.60 25.97
C VAL A 401 1.48 22.96 26.64
N SER A 402 0.64 23.81 26.03
CA SER A 402 0.26 25.14 26.52
C SER A 402 -1.22 25.44 26.29
N LEU A 403 -1.80 26.37 27.05
CA LEU A 403 -3.24 26.64 27.06
C LEU A 403 -3.74 27.25 25.73
N PHE A 404 -2.86 27.92 24.96
CA PHE A 404 -3.15 28.37 23.60
C PHE A 404 -3.28 27.21 22.60
N GLN A 405 -2.42 26.18 22.71
CA GLN A 405 -2.53 24.97 21.87
C GLN A 405 -3.83 24.21 22.17
N ILE A 406 -4.22 24.15 23.44
CA ILE A 406 -5.52 23.58 23.87
C ILE A 406 -6.68 24.41 23.28
N LYS A 407 -6.61 25.75 23.27
CA LYS A 407 -7.60 26.61 22.58
C LYS A 407 -7.71 26.32 21.08
N LYS A 408 -6.57 26.17 20.38
CA LYS A 408 -6.52 25.93 18.92
C LYS A 408 -7.07 24.53 18.58
N LYS A 409 -6.81 23.51 19.40
CA LYS A 409 -7.45 22.17 19.31
C LYS A 409 -8.96 22.22 19.60
N LEU A 410 -9.37 22.95 20.64
CA LEU A 410 -10.78 23.08 21.03
C LEU A 410 -11.62 23.77 19.94
N LYS A 411 -11.16 24.90 19.38
CA LYS A 411 -11.82 25.57 18.25
C LYS A 411 -11.86 24.72 16.97
N ARG A 412 -10.94 23.77 16.78
CA ARG A 412 -10.95 22.83 15.65
C ARG A 412 -11.87 21.62 15.86
N GLY A 413 -12.35 21.38 17.07
CA GLY A 413 -13.16 20.22 17.42
C GLY A 413 -12.38 18.91 17.60
N ASP A 414 -11.05 18.98 17.76
CA ASP A 414 -10.17 17.80 17.89
C ASP A 414 -10.50 16.92 19.10
N TYR A 415 -11.09 17.51 20.15
CA TYR A 415 -11.43 16.83 21.40
C TYR A 415 -12.86 16.26 21.36
N GLY A 416 -12.98 14.93 21.36
CA GLY A 416 -14.27 14.24 21.41
C GLY A 416 -14.99 14.40 22.75
N THR A 417 -14.25 14.43 23.85
CA THR A 417 -14.80 14.46 25.22
C THR A 417 -14.16 15.52 26.12
N VAL A 418 -14.84 15.84 27.23
CA VAL A 418 -14.31 16.69 28.32
C VAL A 418 -13.06 16.06 28.96
N SER A 419 -12.95 14.73 28.95
CA SER A 419 -11.80 13.99 29.50
C SER A 419 -10.52 14.25 28.72
N GLU A 420 -10.58 14.35 27.38
CA GLU A 420 -9.40 14.64 26.55
C GLU A 420 -8.87 16.07 26.75
N VAL A 421 -9.79 17.04 26.93
CA VAL A 421 -9.44 18.42 27.30
C VAL A 421 -8.72 18.45 28.66
N ALA A 422 -9.28 17.75 29.65
CA ALA A 422 -8.66 17.60 30.96
C ALA A 422 -7.30 16.87 30.90
N GLY A 423 -7.13 15.92 29.98
CA GLY A 423 -5.87 15.20 29.75
C GLY A 423 -4.74 16.11 29.29
N ASP A 424 -4.94 16.90 28.23
CA ASP A 424 -3.94 17.86 27.75
C ASP A 424 -3.64 18.96 28.79
N MET A 425 -4.66 19.44 29.51
CA MET A 425 -4.45 20.37 30.64
C MET A 425 -3.63 19.73 31.76
N ASN A 426 -3.89 18.46 32.10
CA ASN A 426 -3.12 17.74 33.12
C ASN A 426 -1.65 17.57 32.70
N ILE A 427 -1.38 17.26 31.42
CA ILE A 427 -0.03 17.21 30.86
C ILE A 427 0.67 18.57 30.99
N MET A 428 -0.02 19.67 30.67
CA MET A 428 0.50 21.03 30.85
C MET A 428 0.90 21.32 32.31
N PHE A 429 0.09 20.92 33.29
CA PHE A 429 0.41 21.11 34.71
C PHE A 429 1.55 20.21 35.20
N GLU A 430 1.56 18.92 34.85
CA GLU A 430 2.64 18.01 35.27
C GLU A 430 3.98 18.36 34.61
N ASN A 431 4.00 18.83 33.36
CA ASN A 431 5.20 19.38 32.73
C ASN A 431 5.77 20.56 33.54
N ALA A 432 4.91 21.49 33.94
CA ALA A 432 5.32 22.64 34.74
C ALA A 432 5.84 22.21 36.12
N LYS A 433 5.19 21.26 36.80
CA LYS A 433 5.66 20.69 38.07
C LYS A 433 6.97 19.92 37.95
N LYS A 434 7.20 19.25 36.83
CA LYS A 434 8.41 18.43 36.61
C LYS A 434 9.65 19.29 36.39
N TYR A 435 9.54 20.40 35.66
CA TYR A 435 10.65 21.30 35.38
C TYR A 435 10.86 22.34 36.50
N ASN A 436 9.79 22.85 37.10
CA ASN A 436 9.90 23.83 38.19
C ASN A 436 10.08 23.13 39.53
N ARG A 437 10.93 23.70 40.39
CA ARG A 437 11.06 23.27 41.78
C ARG A 437 9.75 23.49 42.56
N ALA A 438 9.46 22.63 43.55
CA ALA A 438 8.24 22.69 44.36
C ALA A 438 8.06 23.98 45.20
N ASP A 439 9.15 24.74 45.41
CA ASP A 439 9.14 26.06 46.04
C ASP A 439 8.74 27.20 45.07
N SER A 440 8.81 26.98 43.75
CA SER A 440 8.50 27.95 42.70
C SER A 440 7.03 28.39 42.69
N LYS A 441 6.78 29.64 42.27
CA LYS A 441 5.43 30.16 42.01
C LYS A 441 4.72 29.31 40.94
N LEU A 442 5.40 28.99 39.83
CA LEU A 442 4.84 28.22 38.72
C LEU A 442 4.38 26.82 39.14
N TYR A 443 5.11 26.16 40.05
CA TYR A 443 4.70 24.85 40.59
C TYR A 443 3.41 24.98 41.41
N LYS A 444 3.34 25.99 42.29
CA LYS A 444 2.18 26.24 43.16
C LYS A 444 0.94 26.67 42.36
N ASP A 445 1.14 27.50 41.34
CA ASP A 445 0.09 27.94 40.42
C ASP A 445 -0.43 26.74 39.60
N ALA A 446 0.46 25.86 39.10
CA ALA A 446 0.07 24.63 38.40
C ALA A 446 -0.75 23.67 39.28
N VAL A 447 -0.32 23.44 40.54
CA VAL A 447 -1.09 22.63 41.52
C VAL A 447 -2.46 23.25 41.79
N LYS A 448 -2.55 24.57 41.91
CA LYS A 448 -3.84 25.26 42.16
C LYS A 448 -4.77 25.17 40.93
N LEU A 449 -4.26 25.38 39.72
CA LEU A 449 -5.04 25.27 38.48
C LEU A 449 -5.53 23.84 38.22
N GLN A 450 -4.67 22.83 38.43
CA GLN A 450 -5.05 21.42 38.32
C GLN A 450 -6.20 21.05 39.27
N LYS A 451 -6.21 21.61 40.50
CA LYS A 451 -7.33 21.41 41.43
C LYS A 451 -8.62 22.06 40.94
N VAL A 452 -8.56 23.28 40.38
CA VAL A 452 -9.74 23.94 39.78
C VAL A 452 -10.30 23.12 38.62
N MET A 453 -9.43 22.63 37.73
CA MET A 453 -9.78 21.72 36.64
C MET A 453 -10.49 20.46 37.16
N GLN A 454 -9.91 19.77 38.15
CA GLN A 454 -10.49 18.56 38.74
C GLN A 454 -11.88 18.81 39.36
N THR A 455 -12.05 19.91 40.10
CA THR A 455 -13.36 20.30 40.64
C THR A 455 -14.38 20.55 39.53
N LYS A 456 -14.00 21.24 38.45
CA LYS A 456 -14.93 21.53 37.33
C LYS A 456 -15.27 20.32 36.47
N VAL A 457 -14.33 19.39 36.24
CA VAL A 457 -14.64 18.09 35.62
C VAL A 457 -15.68 17.34 36.43
N HIS A 458 -15.56 17.31 37.77
CA HIS A 458 -16.55 16.67 38.62
C HIS A 458 -17.92 17.37 38.58
N GLU A 459 -17.96 18.71 38.67
CA GLU A 459 -19.21 19.49 38.58
C GLU A 459 -19.95 19.28 37.25
N ILE A 460 -19.23 19.21 36.13
CA ILE A 460 -19.79 18.95 34.79
C ILE A 460 -20.45 17.57 34.72
N LEU A 461 -19.74 16.53 35.18
CA LEU A 461 -20.26 15.15 35.19
C LEU A 461 -21.45 14.98 36.14
N ASP A 462 -21.49 15.75 37.24
CA ASP A 462 -22.62 15.83 38.17
C ASP A 462 -23.85 16.57 37.56
N PHE A 463 -23.64 17.41 36.55
CA PHE A 463 -24.69 18.21 35.91
C PHE A 463 -25.41 17.44 34.79
N ASP A 464 -24.68 16.72 33.93
CA ASP A 464 -25.28 15.78 32.94
C ASP A 464 -26.22 14.77 33.63
N GLN A 465 -25.86 14.31 34.82
CA GLN A 465 -26.65 13.38 35.63
C GLN A 465 -27.93 14.01 36.24
N ARG A 466 -28.08 15.35 36.18
CA ARG A 466 -29.29 16.08 36.62
C ARG A 466 -30.13 16.57 35.45
N VAL A 467 -29.52 17.01 34.34
CA VAL A 467 -30.24 17.48 33.15
C VAL A 467 -31.12 16.39 32.53
N ILE A 468 -30.64 15.13 32.52
CA ILE A 468 -31.44 13.96 32.08
C ILE A 468 -32.70 13.73 32.96
N GLY A 469 -32.81 14.38 34.13
CA GLY A 469 -33.96 14.33 35.03
C GLY A 469 -34.70 15.67 35.22
N ALA A 470 -34.47 16.68 34.38
CA ALA A 470 -34.98 18.04 34.59
C ALA A 470 -36.05 18.54 33.59
N ASP A 471 -36.06 18.07 32.34
CA ASP A 471 -37.00 18.55 31.30
C ASP A 471 -38.25 17.66 31.13
N SER A 472 -39.07 17.60 32.19
CA SER A 472 -40.54 17.51 32.08
C SER A 472 -41.18 17.78 33.44
N ASP A 473 -41.67 19.02 33.62
CA ASP A 473 -42.99 19.38 34.18
C ASP A 473 -42.92 20.69 34.98
N SER A 474 -43.38 21.80 34.39
CA SER A 474 -43.71 23.02 35.14
C SER A 474 -44.75 23.92 34.44
N GLU A 475 -46.03 23.59 34.58
CA GLU A 475 -47.09 24.59 34.82
C GLU A 475 -47.81 24.14 36.10
N ASP A 476 -47.58 24.88 37.20
CA ASP A 476 -48.49 25.92 37.73
C ASP A 476 -49.58 25.25 38.60
N ASP A 477 -49.26 24.91 39.86
CA ASP A 477 -49.22 25.80 41.03
C ASP A 477 -50.57 26.43 41.41
N SER A 478 -51.26 25.82 42.37
CA SER A 478 -51.70 26.49 43.61
C SER A 478 -52.41 25.48 44.52
N ASP A 479 -52.12 25.33 45.82
CA ASP A 479 -51.68 26.25 46.88
C ASP A 479 -52.80 26.97 47.65
N ASP A 480 -53.56 26.21 48.44
CA ASP A 480 -53.77 26.56 49.87
C ASP A 480 -54.03 25.20 50.60
N LYS A 481 -53.36 24.80 51.68
CA LYS A 481 -53.22 25.45 52.99
C LYS A 481 -54.60 25.65 53.69
N LEU A 482 -54.74 25.42 55.01
CA LEU A 482 -55.32 26.33 56.06
C LEU A 482 -54.87 26.02 57.55
N SER A 483 -54.53 27.00 58.40
CA SER A 483 -53.58 26.90 59.59
C SER A 483 -53.67 25.77 60.66
N ARG A 484 -52.62 25.48 61.47
CA ARG A 484 -51.28 26.11 61.65
C ARG A 484 -50.32 25.77 60.51
N ARG A 485 -50.15 26.72 59.57
CA ARG A 485 -49.29 26.60 58.37
C ARG A 485 -49.18 25.19 57.74
N LYS A 486 -50.22 24.62 57.08
CA LYS A 486 -51.67 24.96 56.92
C LYS A 486 -52.33 23.65 56.24
N ILE A 487 -53.33 22.96 56.85
CA ILE A 487 -54.38 21.89 56.45
C ILE A 487 -54.11 20.47 55.81
N ARG A 488 -55.19 19.65 55.80
CA ARG A 488 -55.45 18.19 55.52
C ARG A 488 -55.41 17.80 54.02
N GLY A 489 -55.39 16.52 53.57
CA GLY A 489 -55.23 15.19 54.23
C GLY A 489 -56.19 14.05 53.78
N ARG A 490 -55.72 12.77 53.79
CA ARG A 490 -56.46 11.45 53.65
C ARG A 490 -56.97 11.10 52.22
N VAL A 491 -56.39 10.16 51.45
CA VAL A 491 -56.33 8.66 51.53
C VAL A 491 -57.66 7.94 51.17
N LEU A 492 -57.56 6.83 50.40
CA LEU A 492 -58.59 5.94 49.79
C LEU A 492 -59.03 6.35 48.35
N THR A 493 -59.18 5.47 47.32
CA THR A 493 -59.02 4.00 47.17
C THR A 493 -58.33 3.56 45.85
N THR A 494 -57.95 2.28 45.78
CA THR A 494 -57.41 1.47 44.66
C THR A 494 -58.48 1.06 43.60
N PRO A 495 -58.20 0.18 42.57
CA PRO A 495 -56.98 -0.10 41.77
C PRO A 495 -57.23 -0.16 40.23
N LYS A 496 -56.15 -0.21 39.42
CA LYS A 496 -55.96 -0.89 38.08
C LYS A 496 -54.76 -0.25 37.32
N THR A 497 -53.92 -0.89 36.49
CA THR A 497 -53.54 -2.32 36.25
C THR A 497 -52.26 -2.36 35.35
N HIS A 498 -51.33 -3.31 35.58
CA HIS A 498 -50.09 -3.60 34.79
C HIS A 498 -48.99 -2.50 34.82
N ARG A 499 -47.71 -2.75 35.18
CA ARG A 499 -46.64 -3.70 34.69
C ARG A 499 -46.13 -3.33 33.29
N TYR A 500 -44.83 -3.22 32.96
CA TYR A 500 -43.50 -3.27 33.64
C TYR A 500 -42.50 -2.44 32.76
N LYS A 501 -41.17 -2.29 32.95
CA LYS A 501 -40.12 -2.98 33.76
C LYS A 501 -38.84 -2.10 33.91
N ASP A 502 -37.90 -2.50 34.79
CA ASP A 502 -36.58 -1.87 35.04
C ASP A 502 -35.38 -2.45 34.23
N ASP A 503 -34.36 -1.60 34.03
CA ASP A 503 -32.99 -1.91 33.59
C ASP A 503 -31.96 -1.60 34.72
N LEU A 504 -30.82 -2.29 34.87
CA LEU A 504 -30.46 -3.68 34.51
C LEU A 504 -29.39 -4.12 35.55
N PRO A 505 -29.48 -5.30 36.22
CA PRO A 505 -28.69 -5.55 37.43
C PRO A 505 -27.16 -5.68 37.26
N LEU A 506 -26.67 -6.28 36.16
CA LEU A 506 -25.24 -6.63 36.00
C LEU A 506 -24.32 -5.40 35.98
N LYS A 507 -24.65 -4.37 35.17
CA LYS A 507 -23.82 -3.16 35.04
C LYS A 507 -23.61 -2.45 36.39
N LYS A 508 -24.57 -2.54 37.32
CA LYS A 508 -24.45 -2.02 38.69
C LYS A 508 -23.49 -2.83 39.56
N ARG A 509 -23.45 -4.17 39.42
CA ARG A 509 -22.46 -5.04 40.12
C ARG A 509 -21.04 -4.83 39.59
N PHE A 510 -20.87 -4.77 38.27
CA PHE A 510 -19.54 -4.58 37.65
C PHE A 510 -18.92 -3.24 38.04
N ASN A 511 -19.72 -2.16 38.03
CA ASN A 511 -19.27 -0.86 38.53
C ASN A 511 -19.01 -0.87 40.05
N ALA A 512 -19.73 -1.65 40.85
CA ALA A 512 -19.47 -1.80 42.28
C ALA A 512 -18.13 -2.52 42.57
N LEU A 513 -17.80 -3.56 41.79
CA LEU A 513 -16.49 -4.25 41.87
C LEU A 513 -15.35 -3.30 41.49
N ALA A 514 -15.46 -2.64 40.32
CA ALA A 514 -14.45 -1.69 39.86
C ALA A 514 -14.27 -0.50 40.82
N LYS A 515 -15.37 0.09 41.31
CA LYS A 515 -15.32 1.18 42.29
C LYS A 515 -14.68 0.74 43.61
N CYS A 516 -14.92 -0.49 44.08
CA CYS A 516 -14.31 -0.99 45.30
C CYS A 516 -12.77 -1.07 45.23
N LEU A 517 -12.19 -1.24 44.04
CA LEU A 517 -10.73 -1.21 43.84
C LEU A 517 -10.20 0.23 43.67
N LEU A 518 -10.97 1.12 43.06
CA LEU A 518 -10.61 2.54 42.88
C LEU A 518 -10.63 3.33 44.20
N ASP A 519 -11.65 3.08 45.03
CA ASP A 519 -11.83 3.72 46.33
C ASP A 519 -10.93 3.10 47.43
N TYR A 520 -10.19 2.02 47.15
CA TYR A 520 -9.36 1.35 48.15
C TYR A 520 -8.09 2.14 48.48
N VAL A 521 -7.96 2.51 49.75
CA VAL A 521 -6.79 3.17 50.33
C VAL A 521 -6.21 2.24 51.40
N HIS A 522 -4.88 2.07 51.39
CA HIS A 522 -4.15 1.32 52.41
C HIS A 522 -4.05 2.15 53.71
N ASP A 523 -3.78 1.50 54.85
CA ASP A 523 -3.67 2.16 56.18
C ASP A 523 -2.61 3.29 56.26
N ASP A 524 -1.69 3.35 55.29
CA ASP A 524 -0.65 4.39 55.17
C ASP A 524 -1.06 5.59 54.29
N GLY A 525 -2.28 5.57 53.74
CA GLY A 525 -2.83 6.61 52.87
C GLY A 525 -2.51 6.46 51.38
N ARG A 526 -1.77 5.41 50.96
CA ARG A 526 -1.55 5.11 49.53
C ARG A 526 -2.80 4.48 48.90
N GLN A 527 -3.07 4.79 47.64
CA GLN A 527 -4.03 4.06 46.80
C GLN A 527 -3.26 3.09 45.89
N PRO A 528 -3.27 1.77 46.18
CA PRO A 528 -2.43 0.81 45.46
C PRO A 528 -2.78 0.69 43.97
N ILE A 529 -4.08 0.85 43.65
CA ILE A 529 -4.64 0.77 42.30
C ILE A 529 -4.04 1.78 41.31
N LEU A 530 -3.47 2.89 41.78
CA LEU A 530 -2.89 3.93 40.91
C LEU A 530 -1.74 3.41 40.04
N MET A 531 -0.99 2.40 40.50
CA MET A 531 0.08 1.78 39.72
C MET A 531 -0.41 0.82 38.62
N PHE A 532 -1.71 0.56 38.55
CA PHE A 532 -2.37 -0.33 37.59
C PHE A 532 -3.29 0.42 36.62
N MET A 533 -3.31 1.77 36.66
CA MET A 533 -4.20 2.59 35.83
C MET A 533 -3.86 2.56 34.34
N GLU A 534 -2.56 2.54 34.01
CA GLU A 534 -2.03 2.50 32.63
C GLU A 534 -0.95 1.41 32.52
N LYS A 535 -0.88 0.74 31.37
CA LYS A 535 0.21 -0.22 31.05
C LYS A 535 1.60 0.45 31.14
N PRO A 536 2.64 -0.27 31.62
CA PRO A 536 4.02 0.22 31.61
C PRO A 536 4.46 0.73 30.23
N SER A 537 5.24 1.82 30.20
CA SER A 537 5.62 2.43 28.91
C SER A 537 6.57 1.53 28.11
N LYS A 538 6.13 1.04 26.95
CA LYS A 538 6.91 0.19 26.01
C LYS A 538 8.25 0.80 25.56
N LYS A 539 8.45 2.11 25.76
CA LYS A 539 9.73 2.82 25.47
C LYS A 539 10.71 2.84 26.66
N LEU A 540 10.23 2.55 27.87
CA LEU A 540 11.03 2.48 29.09
C LEU A 540 11.26 1.04 29.56
N TYR A 541 10.24 0.18 29.37
CA TYR A 541 10.25 -1.24 29.70
C TYR A 541 9.90 -2.07 28.45
N PRO A 542 10.79 -2.14 27.43
CA PRO A 542 10.54 -2.90 26.20
C PRO A 542 10.57 -4.42 26.42
N ASP A 543 11.19 -4.85 27.51
CA ASP A 543 11.28 -6.20 28.06
C ASP A 543 9.97 -6.68 28.72
N TYR A 544 9.21 -5.78 29.36
CA TYR A 544 7.89 -6.09 29.91
C TYR A 544 6.97 -6.72 28.85
N PHE A 545 6.98 -6.17 27.63
CA PHE A 545 6.20 -6.65 26.48
C PHE A 545 6.82 -7.85 25.75
N GLN A 546 7.87 -8.46 26.32
CA GLN A 546 8.45 -9.75 25.88
C GLN A 546 8.19 -10.84 26.93
N VAL A 547 8.07 -10.47 28.21
CA VAL A 547 7.76 -11.38 29.32
C VAL A 547 6.25 -11.55 29.52
N ILE A 548 5.46 -10.50 29.30
CA ILE A 548 4.00 -10.49 29.45
C ILE A 548 3.33 -10.52 28.07
N THR A 549 2.54 -11.57 27.82
CA THR A 549 1.82 -11.77 26.55
C THR A 549 0.63 -10.82 26.40
N ASP A 550 -0.19 -10.68 27.45
CA ASP A 550 -1.51 -10.06 27.40
C ASP A 550 -1.62 -8.87 28.37
N PRO A 551 -0.94 -7.74 28.08
CA PRO A 551 -0.89 -6.58 28.98
C PRO A 551 -2.24 -5.84 29.05
N ILE A 552 -2.80 -5.77 30.25
CA ILE A 552 -4.08 -5.12 30.59
C ILE A 552 -3.88 -4.06 31.70
N ASP A 553 -4.78 -3.08 31.78
CA ASP A 553 -4.80 -2.04 32.81
C ASP A 553 -6.24 -1.68 33.23
N MET A 554 -6.38 -0.93 34.32
CA MET A 554 -7.67 -0.55 34.89
C MET A 554 -8.53 0.26 33.90
N LEU A 555 -7.93 1.13 33.10
CA LEU A 555 -8.65 1.93 32.09
C LEU A 555 -9.24 1.05 30.97
N THR A 556 -8.51 -0.01 30.54
CA THR A 556 -9.04 -1.04 29.62
C THR A 556 -10.29 -1.70 30.22
N ILE A 557 -10.23 -2.09 31.50
CA ILE A 557 -11.36 -2.75 32.19
C ILE A 557 -12.54 -1.79 32.36
N GLN A 558 -12.33 -0.54 32.79
CA GLN A 558 -13.39 0.49 32.89
C GLN A 558 -14.08 0.74 31.53
N SER A 559 -13.29 0.79 30.44
CA SER A 559 -13.81 0.92 29.08
C SER A 559 -14.70 -0.27 28.70
N ASN A 560 -14.27 -1.50 29.01
CA ASN A 560 -15.03 -2.73 28.75
C ASN A 560 -16.33 -2.82 29.58
N ILE A 561 -16.36 -2.33 30.83
CA ILE A 561 -17.59 -2.19 31.64
C ILE A 561 -18.55 -1.16 31.00
N THR A 562 -18.02 -0.01 30.61
CA THR A 562 -18.81 1.11 30.08
C THR A 562 -19.47 0.73 28.75
N THR A 563 -18.70 0.06 27.89
CA THR A 563 -19.12 -0.44 26.56
C THR A 563 -19.88 -1.78 26.59
N GLU A 564 -20.21 -2.29 27.78
CA GLU A 564 -21.03 -3.52 27.98
C GLU A 564 -20.46 -4.78 27.29
N LYS A 565 -19.13 -4.91 27.22
CA LYS A 565 -18.48 -6.09 26.63
C LYS A 565 -18.54 -7.33 27.54
N TYR A 566 -18.59 -7.14 28.86
CA TYR A 566 -18.67 -8.23 29.83
C TYR A 566 -20.10 -8.78 29.93
N ASN A 567 -20.26 -10.07 29.66
CA ASN A 567 -21.55 -10.78 29.68
C ASN A 567 -21.77 -11.51 31.01
N SER A 568 -20.70 -11.90 31.69
CA SER A 568 -20.69 -12.56 33.00
C SER A 568 -19.85 -11.84 34.03
N GLU A 569 -20.06 -12.18 35.31
CA GLU A 569 -19.22 -11.73 36.42
C GLU A 569 -17.84 -12.44 36.45
N GLU A 570 -17.71 -13.55 35.73
CA GLU A 570 -16.45 -14.31 35.62
C GLU A 570 -15.48 -13.62 34.65
N GLU A 571 -15.94 -13.13 33.49
CA GLU A 571 -15.11 -12.40 32.52
C GLU A 571 -14.38 -11.19 33.15
N ILE A 572 -15.12 -10.31 33.84
CA ILE A 572 -14.55 -9.13 34.51
C ILE A 572 -13.60 -9.50 35.65
N VAL A 573 -13.89 -10.56 36.41
CA VAL A 573 -12.99 -11.06 37.47
C VAL A 573 -11.72 -11.68 36.88
N ASN A 574 -11.81 -12.31 35.71
CA ASN A 574 -10.64 -12.84 35.01
C ASN A 574 -9.74 -11.72 34.46
N ASP A 575 -10.29 -10.64 33.91
CA ASP A 575 -9.51 -9.47 33.49
C ASP A 575 -8.78 -8.80 34.67
N PHE A 576 -9.44 -8.66 35.83
CA PHE A 576 -8.77 -8.18 37.05
C PHE A 576 -7.65 -9.13 37.51
N LYS A 577 -7.89 -10.45 37.50
CA LYS A 577 -6.87 -11.45 37.83
C LYS A 577 -5.69 -11.43 36.87
N LEU A 578 -5.93 -11.21 35.57
CA LEU A 578 -4.88 -11.05 34.56
C LEU A 578 -4.01 -9.81 34.88
N MET A 579 -4.63 -8.69 35.27
CA MET A 579 -3.92 -7.48 35.70
C MET A 579 -2.98 -7.74 36.89
N PHE A 580 -3.43 -8.50 37.90
CA PHE A 580 -2.60 -8.86 39.06
C PHE A 580 -1.56 -9.95 38.75
N ASN A 581 -1.89 -10.95 37.91
CA ASN A 581 -0.97 -11.99 37.47
C ASN A 581 0.18 -11.43 36.64
N ASN A 582 -0.10 -10.56 35.68
CA ASN A 582 0.93 -9.87 34.87
C ASN A 582 1.91 -9.10 35.77
N CYS A 583 1.41 -8.47 36.83
CA CYS A 583 2.25 -7.79 37.81
C CYS A 583 3.14 -8.77 38.59
N ARG A 584 2.59 -9.90 39.06
CA ARG A 584 3.36 -10.95 39.76
C ARG A 584 4.36 -11.69 38.88
N GLN A 585 4.10 -11.81 37.57
CA GLN A 585 4.97 -12.49 36.62
C GLN A 585 6.19 -11.66 36.22
N TYR A 586 6.10 -10.33 36.28
CA TYR A 586 7.22 -9.42 35.95
C TYR A 586 8.00 -8.92 37.17
N ASN A 587 7.35 -8.74 38.33
CA ASN A 587 7.99 -8.16 39.52
C ASN A 587 8.38 -9.23 40.55
N GLU A 588 9.48 -9.01 41.27
CA GLU A 588 9.98 -9.92 42.29
C GLU A 588 9.00 -10.09 43.46
N GLU A 589 8.94 -11.30 44.02
CA GLU A 589 8.06 -11.63 45.15
C GLU A 589 8.43 -10.81 46.40
N GLY A 590 7.42 -10.25 47.07
CA GLY A 590 7.63 -9.34 48.21
C GLY A 590 8.00 -7.89 47.82
N SER A 591 8.13 -7.56 46.53
CA SER A 591 8.18 -6.16 46.08
C SER A 591 6.85 -5.44 46.37
N MET A 592 6.88 -4.12 46.58
CA MET A 592 5.67 -3.35 46.94
C MET A 592 4.51 -3.55 45.97
N ILE A 593 4.79 -3.58 44.66
CA ILE A 593 3.73 -3.71 43.64
C ILE A 593 3.18 -5.15 43.53
N TYR A 594 4.01 -6.17 43.79
CA TYR A 594 3.58 -7.58 43.95
C TYR A 594 2.66 -7.71 45.17
N GLU A 595 3.05 -7.11 46.29
CA GLU A 595 2.30 -7.10 47.54
C GLU A 595 1.00 -6.30 47.48
N ASP A 596 1.00 -5.22 46.70
CA ASP A 596 -0.19 -4.39 46.44
C ASP A 596 -1.16 -5.11 45.48
N ALA A 597 -0.66 -5.85 44.47
CA ALA A 597 -1.48 -6.73 43.64
C ALA A 597 -2.19 -7.83 44.46
N ASN A 598 -1.48 -8.46 45.39
CA ASN A 598 -2.05 -9.47 46.29
C ASN A 598 -3.17 -8.91 47.18
N LYS A 599 -3.01 -7.69 47.69
CA LYS A 599 -4.01 -7.01 48.52
C LYS A 599 -5.24 -6.57 47.71
N LEU A 600 -5.04 -6.01 46.52
CA LEU A 600 -6.14 -5.67 45.61
C LEU A 600 -6.94 -6.91 45.18
N GLU A 601 -6.29 -8.05 44.94
CA GLU A 601 -7.01 -9.30 44.66
C GLU A 601 -7.81 -9.80 45.86
N GLN A 602 -7.28 -9.72 47.09
CA GLN A 602 -8.04 -10.05 48.30
C GLN A 602 -9.27 -9.14 48.47
N VAL A 603 -9.12 -7.82 48.29
CA VAL A 603 -10.23 -6.86 48.32
C VAL A 603 -11.29 -7.19 47.26
N LEU A 604 -10.87 -7.57 46.05
CA LEU A 604 -11.79 -8.00 44.98
C LEU A 604 -12.55 -9.29 45.37
N MET A 605 -11.85 -10.31 45.89
CA MET A 605 -12.48 -11.58 46.29
C MET A 605 -13.42 -11.42 47.49
N ASP A 606 -13.09 -10.55 48.44
CA ASP A 606 -13.97 -10.23 49.57
C ASP A 606 -15.19 -9.41 49.13
N LYS A 607 -15.04 -8.47 48.19
CA LYS A 607 -16.18 -7.74 47.62
C LYS A 607 -17.09 -8.63 46.78
N LEU A 608 -16.52 -9.58 46.04
CA LEU A 608 -17.28 -10.61 45.32
C LEU A 608 -18.06 -11.51 46.29
N ARG A 609 -17.47 -11.86 47.46
CA ARG A 609 -18.14 -12.61 48.53
C ARG A 609 -19.27 -11.80 49.19
N GLU A 610 -19.08 -10.50 49.39
CA GLU A 610 -20.11 -9.58 49.91
C GLU A 610 -21.31 -9.45 48.95
N LEU A 611 -21.05 -9.36 47.64
CA LEU A 611 -22.09 -9.26 46.61
C LEU A 611 -22.86 -10.58 46.41
N GLY A 612 -22.30 -11.72 46.82
CA GLY A 612 -22.94 -13.03 46.86
C GLY A 612 -23.19 -13.68 45.47
N PRO A 613 -23.43 -15.00 45.43
CA PRO A 613 -23.67 -15.72 44.18
C PRO A 613 -25.01 -15.33 43.53
N MET A 614 -25.00 -15.21 42.20
CA MET A 614 -26.24 -15.01 41.43
C MET A 614 -27.18 -16.21 41.57
N HIS A 615 -28.47 -15.93 41.75
CA HIS A 615 -29.49 -16.98 41.89
C HIS A 615 -29.98 -17.43 40.52
N ASP A 616 -29.79 -18.72 40.23
CA ASP A 616 -29.99 -19.28 38.90
C ASP A 616 -31.47 -19.36 38.51
N TYR A 617 -31.83 -18.72 37.39
CA TYR A 617 -33.21 -18.61 36.88
C TYR A 617 -33.42 -19.45 35.60
N THR A 618 -33.09 -20.73 35.68
CA THR A 618 -33.47 -21.73 34.67
C THR A 618 -34.99 -21.88 34.55
N LYS A 619 -35.62 -21.19 33.59
CA LYS A 619 -37.02 -21.50 33.19
C LYS A 619 -37.38 -21.23 31.74
N LYS A 620 -38.17 -22.16 31.19
CA LYS A 620 -38.44 -22.34 29.76
C LYS A 620 -39.59 -21.46 29.24
N ILE A 621 -39.34 -20.82 28.09
CA ILE A 621 -40.27 -20.41 27.02
C ILE A 621 -41.45 -19.49 27.40
N LYS A 622 -41.42 -18.23 26.90
CA LYS A 622 -42.38 -17.66 25.92
C LYS A 622 -42.07 -16.19 25.65
N VAL A 623 -41.72 -15.85 24.42
CA VAL A 623 -41.41 -14.47 24.01
C VAL A 623 -42.69 -13.74 23.60
N VAL A 624 -42.94 -12.58 24.23
CA VAL A 624 -43.78 -11.50 23.69
C VAL A 624 -42.95 -10.22 23.82
N SER A 625 -42.94 -9.40 22.78
CA SER A 625 -41.89 -8.40 22.54
C SER A 625 -42.20 -7.01 23.10
N LYS A 626 -41.14 -6.29 23.47
CA LYS A 626 -40.98 -4.84 23.21
C LYS A 626 -39.49 -4.44 23.23
N THR A 627 -38.96 -4.22 22.03
CA THR A 627 -37.84 -3.31 21.71
C THR A 627 -36.66 -3.20 22.70
N LYS A 628 -35.72 -4.14 22.62
CA LYS A 628 -34.31 -3.75 22.36
C LYS A 628 -34.10 -3.70 20.83
N LYS A 629 -33.08 -3.00 20.34
CA LYS A 629 -32.60 -3.20 18.95
C LYS A 629 -31.86 -4.52 18.88
N ASN A 630 -32.60 -5.61 18.71
CA ASN A 630 -32.05 -6.95 18.53
C ASN A 630 -31.32 -7.02 17.18
N THR A 631 -29.99 -7.03 17.18
CA THR A 631 -29.27 -7.75 16.14
C THR A 631 -29.61 -9.23 16.29
N THR A 632 -30.10 -9.85 15.22
CA THR A 632 -30.29 -11.31 15.19
C THR A 632 -28.94 -12.02 15.28
N VAL A 633 -28.93 -13.30 15.66
CA VAL A 633 -27.71 -14.16 15.57
C VAL A 633 -27.11 -14.07 14.16
N GLN A 634 -27.98 -14.02 13.15
CA GLN A 634 -27.63 -13.78 11.76
C GLN A 634 -26.97 -12.42 11.50
N ALA A 635 -27.48 -11.32 12.08
CA ALA A 635 -26.82 -10.02 12.01
C ALA A 635 -25.47 -9.99 12.75
N GLN A 636 -25.28 -10.82 13.78
CA GLN A 636 -23.97 -11.02 14.42
C GLN A 636 -23.03 -11.82 13.50
N LYS A 637 -23.48 -12.92 12.88
CA LYS A 637 -22.69 -13.67 11.87
C LYS A 637 -22.28 -12.75 10.70
N LEU A 638 -23.21 -11.95 10.16
CA LEU A 638 -22.93 -10.92 9.16
C LEU A 638 -21.90 -9.87 9.64
N ARG A 639 -22.02 -9.43 10.90
CA ARG A 639 -21.09 -8.46 11.50
C ARG A 639 -19.66 -9.01 11.59
N THR A 640 -19.50 -10.23 12.10
CA THR A 640 -18.20 -10.90 12.21
C THR A 640 -17.55 -11.04 10.83
N LEU A 641 -18.27 -11.53 9.82
CA LEU A 641 -17.74 -11.68 8.47
C LEU A 641 -17.24 -10.35 7.87
N TYR A 642 -17.98 -9.25 8.07
CA TYR A 642 -17.55 -7.92 7.61
C TYR A 642 -16.33 -7.38 8.38
N ASP A 643 -16.32 -7.51 9.71
CA ASP A 643 -15.21 -7.04 10.54
C ASP A 643 -13.92 -7.86 10.26
N THR A 644 -14.02 -9.18 10.07
CA THR A 644 -12.88 -10.04 9.68
C THR A 644 -12.29 -9.65 8.32
N ILE A 645 -13.11 -9.43 7.28
CA ILE A 645 -12.62 -9.03 5.96
C ILE A 645 -12.02 -7.62 5.99
N ARG A 646 -12.59 -6.68 6.77
CA ARG A 646 -12.01 -5.34 6.94
C ARG A 646 -10.66 -5.38 7.64
N ASP A 647 -10.53 -6.12 8.74
CA ASP A 647 -9.35 -6.02 9.60
C ASP A 647 -8.26 -7.06 9.26
N TYR A 648 -8.49 -7.88 8.23
CA TYR A 648 -7.53 -8.87 7.73
C TYR A 648 -6.18 -8.26 7.34
N ARG A 649 -5.10 -8.95 7.75
CA ARG A 649 -3.71 -8.59 7.44
C ARG A 649 -2.97 -9.77 6.80
N ASP A 650 -2.27 -9.45 5.73
CA ASP A 650 -1.21 -10.23 5.09
C ASP A 650 -0.13 -10.63 6.13
N PRO A 651 0.57 -11.77 5.98
CA PRO A 651 1.81 -12.06 6.72
C PRO A 651 2.82 -10.89 6.77
N LYS A 652 2.85 -10.05 5.72
CA LYS A 652 3.64 -8.80 5.63
C LYS A 652 3.01 -7.63 6.43
N VAL A 653 2.06 -7.90 7.34
CA VAL A 653 1.31 -7.00 8.25
C VAL A 653 0.40 -5.95 7.55
N ARG A 654 0.46 -5.89 6.22
CA ARG A 654 -0.35 -5.03 5.34
C ARG A 654 -1.83 -5.39 5.42
N GLN A 655 -2.69 -4.39 5.63
CA GLN A 655 -4.14 -4.55 5.67
C GLN A 655 -4.70 -4.46 4.25
N LEU A 656 -5.14 -5.60 3.69
CA LEU A 656 -5.48 -5.72 2.26
C LEU A 656 -6.75 -4.94 1.89
N SER A 657 -7.68 -4.80 2.83
CA SER A 657 -8.99 -4.18 2.61
C SER A 657 -8.94 -2.69 2.26
N LEU A 658 -7.83 -2.00 2.55
CA LEU A 658 -7.72 -0.54 2.44
C LEU A 658 -7.91 -0.04 1.00
N ILE A 659 -7.45 -0.79 -0.01
CA ILE A 659 -7.60 -0.41 -1.42
C ILE A 659 -9.03 -0.68 -1.96
N PHE A 660 -9.81 -1.47 -1.23
CA PHE A 660 -11.23 -1.72 -1.50
C PHE A 660 -12.16 -0.86 -0.64
N GLN A 661 -11.61 0.04 0.19
CA GLN A 661 -12.37 0.87 1.14
C GLN A 661 -13.38 1.78 0.42
N LYS A 662 -12.97 2.36 -0.71
CA LYS A 662 -13.74 3.31 -1.54
C LYS A 662 -13.50 3.06 -3.02
N LEU A 663 -14.50 3.33 -3.86
CA LEU A 663 -14.36 3.31 -5.31
C LEU A 663 -13.36 4.36 -5.84
N PRO A 664 -12.69 4.09 -6.99
CA PRO A 664 -11.89 5.10 -7.70
C PRO A 664 -12.70 6.35 -8.06
N SER A 665 -12.06 7.51 -8.05
CA SER A 665 -12.67 8.79 -8.45
C SER A 665 -13.07 8.75 -9.93
N LYS A 666 -14.35 8.99 -10.22
CA LYS A 666 -14.89 8.97 -11.59
C LYS A 666 -14.26 10.06 -12.51
N ASN A 667 -13.66 11.09 -11.92
CA ASN A 667 -12.97 12.14 -12.66
C ASN A 667 -11.53 11.76 -13.02
N GLU A 668 -10.90 10.87 -12.23
CA GLU A 668 -9.53 10.40 -12.43
C GLU A 668 -9.49 9.08 -13.24
N TYR A 669 -10.49 8.23 -13.06
CA TYR A 669 -10.65 6.93 -13.74
C TYR A 669 -12.05 6.80 -14.38
N PRO A 670 -12.36 7.51 -15.48
CA PRO A 670 -13.66 7.42 -16.13
C PRO A 670 -13.92 6.04 -16.77
N ASP A 671 -12.86 5.46 -17.32
CA ASP A 671 -12.77 4.14 -17.98
C ASP A 671 -13.15 2.98 -17.06
N TYR A 672 -12.78 3.06 -15.77
CA TYR A 672 -13.20 2.11 -14.75
C TYR A 672 -14.72 1.93 -14.74
N TYR A 673 -15.48 3.02 -14.88
CA TYR A 673 -16.94 3.00 -14.89
C TYR A 673 -17.55 2.59 -16.23
N GLU A 674 -16.77 2.52 -17.31
CA GLU A 674 -17.19 1.91 -18.59
C GLU A 674 -17.03 0.39 -18.56
N VAL A 675 -15.92 -0.09 -17.98
CA VAL A 675 -15.63 -1.53 -17.81
C VAL A 675 -16.48 -2.15 -16.70
N ILE A 676 -16.63 -1.47 -15.56
CA ILE A 676 -17.30 -1.98 -14.35
C ILE A 676 -18.73 -1.45 -14.24
N LYS A 677 -19.69 -2.26 -14.71
CA LYS A 677 -21.13 -1.92 -14.76
C LYS A 677 -21.85 -1.92 -13.40
N ARG A 678 -21.27 -2.52 -12.36
CA ARG A 678 -21.85 -2.61 -11.01
C ARG A 678 -20.78 -2.32 -9.93
N PRO A 679 -20.27 -1.07 -9.86
CA PRO A 679 -19.22 -0.73 -8.91
C PRO A 679 -19.75 -0.75 -7.46
N ILE A 680 -18.99 -1.39 -6.59
CA ILE A 680 -19.24 -1.55 -5.15
C ILE A 680 -17.91 -1.50 -4.41
N ASP A 681 -17.91 -0.92 -3.21
CA ASP A 681 -16.77 -0.85 -2.30
C ASP A 681 -17.16 -1.31 -0.89
N LEU A 682 -16.14 -1.47 -0.04
CA LEU A 682 -16.32 -1.95 1.33
C LEU A 682 -17.13 -0.96 2.18
N GLU A 683 -17.02 0.35 1.94
CA GLU A 683 -17.86 1.34 2.64
C GLU A 683 -19.34 1.13 2.31
N ARG A 684 -19.71 0.90 1.04
CA ARG A 684 -21.09 0.64 0.62
C ARG A 684 -21.64 -0.69 1.15
N ILE A 685 -20.80 -1.74 1.23
CA ILE A 685 -21.15 -2.99 1.94
C ILE A 685 -21.39 -2.71 3.43
N GLY A 686 -20.52 -1.92 4.07
CA GLY A 686 -20.67 -1.49 5.47
C GLY A 686 -21.92 -0.62 5.71
N GLN A 687 -22.31 0.21 4.75
CA GLN A 687 -23.56 0.99 4.78
C GLN A 687 -24.78 0.07 4.65
N LYS A 688 -24.80 -0.86 3.68
CA LYS A 688 -25.86 -1.88 3.54
C LYS A 688 -26.04 -2.67 4.84
N LEU A 689 -24.94 -3.13 5.44
CA LEU A 689 -24.93 -3.84 6.72
C LEU A 689 -25.50 -2.98 7.87
N LYS A 690 -25.06 -1.71 8.02
CA LYS A 690 -25.62 -0.78 9.02
C LYS A 690 -27.13 -0.53 8.84
N SER A 691 -27.61 -0.53 7.60
CA SER A 691 -29.03 -0.39 7.25
C SER A 691 -29.82 -1.72 7.26
N ASN A 692 -29.17 -2.83 7.61
CA ASN A 692 -29.77 -4.17 7.67
C ASN A 692 -30.39 -4.63 6.32
N GLN A 693 -29.74 -4.34 5.19
CA GLN A 693 -30.17 -4.70 3.83
C GLN A 693 -29.81 -6.13 3.39
N TYR A 694 -29.18 -6.95 4.24
CA TYR A 694 -28.81 -8.33 3.94
C TYR A 694 -29.78 -9.31 4.64
N GLU A 695 -30.48 -10.13 3.85
CA GLU A 695 -31.43 -11.13 4.36
C GLU A 695 -30.75 -12.47 4.69
N SER A 696 -29.55 -12.72 4.15
CA SER A 696 -28.74 -13.90 4.39
C SER A 696 -27.23 -13.59 4.44
N LEU A 697 -26.43 -14.52 4.98
CA LEU A 697 -24.96 -14.49 4.83
C LEU A 697 -24.55 -14.53 3.34
N GLU A 698 -25.34 -15.22 2.51
CA GLU A 698 -25.06 -15.41 1.09
C GLU A 698 -25.17 -14.09 0.30
N ASP A 699 -26.12 -13.22 0.64
CA ASP A 699 -26.28 -11.91 -0.01
C ASP A 699 -25.06 -11.00 0.23
N MET A 700 -24.52 -11.02 1.45
CA MET A 700 -23.34 -10.22 1.78
C MET A 700 -22.07 -10.83 1.15
N VAL A 701 -21.94 -12.17 1.13
CA VAL A 701 -20.88 -12.86 0.39
C VAL A 701 -20.96 -12.56 -1.11
N SER A 702 -22.16 -12.45 -1.69
CA SER A 702 -22.36 -12.09 -3.10
C SER A 702 -21.92 -10.66 -3.42
N ASP A 703 -22.20 -9.69 -2.56
CA ASP A 703 -21.66 -8.33 -2.68
C ASP A 703 -20.13 -8.29 -2.51
N PHE A 704 -19.55 -9.09 -1.60
CA PHE A 704 -18.10 -9.23 -1.45
C PHE A 704 -17.45 -9.86 -2.69
N VAL A 705 -17.99 -10.96 -3.21
CA VAL A 705 -17.52 -11.60 -4.45
C VAL A 705 -17.64 -10.64 -5.63
N LEU A 706 -18.72 -9.86 -5.74
CA LEU A 706 -18.84 -8.81 -6.74
C LEU A 706 -17.75 -7.72 -6.61
N MET A 707 -17.36 -7.35 -5.39
CA MET A 707 -16.26 -6.40 -5.16
C MET A 707 -14.92 -6.98 -5.65
N PHE A 708 -14.64 -8.25 -5.35
CA PHE A 708 -13.41 -8.93 -5.77
C PHE A 708 -13.39 -9.21 -7.28
N ASP A 709 -14.47 -9.70 -7.87
CA ASP A 709 -14.58 -9.94 -9.32
C ASP A 709 -14.53 -8.63 -10.12
N ASN A 710 -15.06 -7.52 -9.61
CA ASN A 710 -14.88 -6.21 -10.24
C ASN A 710 -13.40 -5.81 -10.26
N ALA A 711 -12.66 -6.07 -9.18
CA ALA A 711 -11.22 -5.79 -9.12
C ALA A 711 -10.43 -6.69 -10.08
N CYS A 712 -10.68 -8.01 -10.06
CA CYS A 712 -10.06 -8.98 -10.98
C CYS A 712 -10.49 -8.84 -12.44
N LYS A 713 -11.50 -8.00 -12.74
CA LYS A 713 -11.95 -7.69 -14.11
C LYS A 713 -11.34 -6.41 -14.68
N TYR A 714 -10.93 -5.46 -13.82
CA TYR A 714 -10.34 -4.19 -14.25
C TYR A 714 -8.81 -4.18 -14.14
N ASN A 715 -8.24 -4.90 -13.18
CA ASN A 715 -6.80 -5.02 -13.01
C ASN A 715 -6.28 -6.22 -13.79
N GLU A 716 -5.04 -6.11 -14.29
CA GLU A 716 -4.32 -7.23 -14.89
C GLU A 716 -4.01 -8.34 -13.84
N PRO A 717 -3.81 -9.60 -14.25
CA PRO A 717 -3.75 -10.74 -13.32
C PRO A 717 -2.50 -10.75 -12.42
N ASP A 718 -1.40 -10.17 -12.89
CA ASP A 718 -0.15 -9.95 -12.16
C ASP A 718 -0.27 -8.88 -11.06
N SER A 719 -1.27 -8.00 -11.15
CA SER A 719 -1.46 -6.86 -10.25
C SER A 719 -1.66 -7.27 -8.80
N GLN A 720 -1.02 -6.54 -7.89
CA GLN A 720 -1.21 -6.71 -6.45
C GLN A 720 -2.69 -6.58 -6.04
N ILE A 721 -3.49 -5.76 -6.75
CA ILE A 721 -4.92 -5.57 -6.46
C ILE A 721 -5.73 -6.83 -6.82
N TYR A 722 -5.37 -7.53 -7.91
CA TYR A 722 -5.98 -8.81 -8.29
C TYR A 722 -5.65 -9.89 -7.25
N LYS A 723 -4.37 -10.00 -6.87
CA LYS A 723 -3.87 -10.95 -5.86
C LYS A 723 -4.48 -10.70 -4.47
N ASP A 724 -4.62 -9.43 -4.06
CA ASP A 724 -5.28 -9.03 -2.81
C ASP A 724 -6.78 -9.36 -2.81
N ALA A 725 -7.47 -9.15 -3.94
CA ALA A 725 -8.88 -9.46 -4.09
C ALA A 725 -9.14 -10.98 -3.96
N LEU A 726 -8.31 -11.81 -4.61
CA LEU A 726 -8.36 -13.27 -4.43
C LEU A 726 -8.07 -13.67 -2.98
N MET A 727 -7.07 -13.08 -2.33
CA MET A 727 -6.72 -13.40 -0.95
C MET A 727 -7.89 -13.12 0.01
N LEU A 728 -8.53 -11.94 -0.12
CA LEU A 728 -9.71 -11.58 0.65
C LEU A 728 -10.94 -12.43 0.29
N GLN A 729 -11.08 -12.90 -0.95
CA GLN A 729 -12.13 -13.85 -1.35
C GLN A 729 -11.99 -15.19 -0.62
N ARG A 730 -10.77 -15.74 -0.49
CA ARG A 730 -10.52 -16.96 0.31
C ARG A 730 -10.81 -16.74 1.80
N VAL A 731 -10.43 -15.59 2.36
CA VAL A 731 -10.75 -15.23 3.75
C VAL A 731 -12.26 -15.16 3.96
N ALA A 732 -12.99 -14.52 3.04
CA ALA A 732 -14.45 -14.42 3.10
C ALA A 732 -15.15 -15.80 3.12
N LEU A 733 -14.69 -16.74 2.29
CA LEU A 733 -15.18 -18.12 2.24
C LEU A 733 -14.82 -18.90 3.53
N GLN A 734 -13.56 -18.84 3.97
CA GLN A 734 -13.13 -19.52 5.19
C GLN A 734 -13.90 -19.03 6.44
N THR A 735 -14.14 -17.71 6.55
CA THR A 735 -14.95 -17.14 7.64
C THR A 735 -16.44 -17.49 7.50
N LYS A 736 -16.97 -17.59 6.28
CA LYS A 736 -18.34 -18.06 6.00
C LYS A 736 -18.55 -19.50 6.48
N LEU A 737 -17.57 -20.39 6.30
CA LEU A 737 -17.60 -21.77 6.83
C LEU A 737 -17.62 -21.80 8.36
N GLN A 738 -16.72 -21.07 9.02
CA GLN A 738 -16.68 -20.97 10.49
C GLN A 738 -17.99 -20.44 11.10
N LEU A 739 -18.73 -19.59 10.37
CA LEU A 739 -20.03 -19.08 10.79
C LEU A 739 -21.21 -19.97 10.39
N ARG A 740 -20.99 -21.05 9.63
CA ARG A 740 -22.00 -22.03 9.20
C ARG A 740 -22.11 -23.25 10.13
N GLU A 741 -21.40 -23.28 11.26
CA GLU A 741 -21.46 -24.34 12.28
C GLU A 741 -22.78 -24.36 13.09
N ASP A 742 -23.91 -24.53 12.39
CA ASP A 742 -25.21 -24.88 12.98
C ASP A 742 -25.43 -26.40 12.75
N GLU A 743 -25.04 -27.25 13.72
CA GLU A 743 -24.88 -28.73 13.57
C GLU A 743 -26.09 -29.53 13.04
N GLU A 744 -27.30 -28.96 13.01
CA GLU A 744 -28.54 -29.66 12.64
C GLU A 744 -28.95 -29.52 11.15
N ALA A 745 -28.19 -28.78 10.34
CA ALA A 745 -28.48 -28.59 8.91
C ALA A 745 -27.73 -29.59 8.01
N VAL A 746 -28.44 -30.20 7.04
CA VAL A 746 -27.80 -31.03 5.99
C VAL A 746 -26.92 -30.13 5.11
N PRO A 747 -25.60 -30.39 4.98
CA PRO A 747 -24.71 -29.53 4.20
C PRO A 747 -25.07 -29.53 2.70
N ASP A 748 -25.02 -28.35 2.07
CA ASP A 748 -25.05 -28.26 0.61
C ASP A 748 -23.69 -28.70 0.05
N VAL A 749 -23.63 -29.98 -0.34
CA VAL A 749 -22.44 -30.63 -0.92
C VAL A 749 -21.98 -29.91 -2.19
N ASN A 750 -22.88 -29.34 -3.00
CA ASN A 750 -22.48 -28.62 -4.22
C ASN A 750 -21.76 -27.32 -3.87
N ALA A 751 -22.31 -26.55 -2.93
CA ALA A 751 -21.68 -25.32 -2.44
C ALA A 751 -20.33 -25.63 -1.76
N ALA A 752 -20.27 -26.66 -0.91
CA ALA A 752 -19.03 -27.09 -0.26
C ALA A 752 -17.93 -27.50 -1.26
N VAL A 753 -18.30 -28.20 -2.34
CA VAL A 753 -17.35 -28.51 -3.42
C VAL A 753 -16.91 -27.25 -4.17
N GLN A 754 -17.81 -26.33 -4.53
CA GLN A 754 -17.39 -25.06 -5.16
C GLN A 754 -16.43 -24.26 -4.27
N GLU A 755 -16.69 -24.23 -2.96
CA GLU A 755 -15.89 -23.52 -1.96
C GLU A 755 -14.51 -24.15 -1.77
N LEU A 756 -14.40 -25.48 -1.80
CA LEU A 756 -13.13 -26.21 -1.80
C LEU A 756 -12.32 -25.95 -3.08
N LEU A 757 -12.95 -26.02 -4.27
CA LEU A 757 -12.27 -25.74 -5.54
C LEU A 757 -11.80 -24.28 -5.64
N THR A 758 -12.60 -23.33 -5.13
CA THR A 758 -12.24 -21.90 -5.06
C THR A 758 -11.09 -21.65 -4.10
N SER A 759 -11.12 -22.29 -2.93
CA SER A 759 -10.02 -22.21 -1.95
C SER A 759 -8.72 -22.79 -2.49
N LEU A 760 -8.79 -23.91 -3.20
CA LEU A 760 -7.65 -24.56 -3.85
C LEU A 760 -7.07 -23.66 -4.96
N PHE A 761 -7.91 -23.18 -5.89
CA PHE A 761 -7.48 -22.26 -6.96
C PHE A 761 -6.77 -21.02 -6.40
N ILE A 762 -7.36 -20.34 -5.42
CA ILE A 762 -6.77 -19.13 -4.82
C ILE A 762 -5.43 -19.45 -4.13
N SER A 763 -5.32 -20.60 -3.45
CA SER A 763 -4.05 -20.99 -2.81
C SER A 763 -2.93 -21.11 -3.85
N ILE A 764 -3.19 -21.80 -4.96
CA ILE A 764 -2.21 -22.02 -6.03
C ILE A 764 -1.87 -20.70 -6.74
N TYR A 765 -2.89 -19.89 -7.04
CA TYR A 765 -2.71 -18.63 -7.75
C TYR A 765 -1.89 -17.61 -6.96
N ASN A 766 -2.03 -17.59 -5.64
CA ASN A 766 -1.27 -16.70 -4.74
C ASN A 766 -0.02 -17.35 -4.13
N HIS A 767 0.44 -18.52 -4.64
CA HIS A 767 1.67 -19.16 -4.18
C HIS A 767 2.90 -18.32 -4.52
N GLN A 768 3.75 -18.02 -3.52
CA GLN A 768 4.87 -17.08 -3.62
C GLN A 768 6.22 -17.74 -3.28
N ASP A 769 7.29 -17.25 -3.91
CA ASP A 769 8.68 -17.57 -3.53
C ASP A 769 9.18 -16.74 -2.34
N GLU A 770 10.44 -16.96 -1.93
CA GLU A 770 11.06 -16.26 -0.79
C GLU A 770 11.23 -14.75 -1.01
N GLU A 771 11.24 -14.28 -2.26
CA GLU A 771 11.28 -12.85 -2.61
C GLU A 771 9.87 -12.23 -2.66
N GLY A 772 8.84 -13.05 -2.82
CA GLY A 772 7.43 -12.66 -2.81
C GLY A 772 6.80 -12.50 -4.19
N ARG A 773 7.44 -13.01 -5.25
CA ARG A 773 6.89 -13.13 -6.61
C ARG A 773 5.95 -14.33 -6.65
N CYS A 774 4.85 -14.24 -7.41
CA CYS A 774 3.93 -15.39 -7.52
C CYS A 774 4.40 -16.33 -8.65
N PHE A 775 4.44 -17.64 -8.40
CA PHE A 775 4.77 -18.63 -9.43
C PHE A 775 3.76 -18.66 -10.59
N SER A 776 2.54 -18.18 -10.34
CA SER A 776 1.48 -17.99 -11.34
C SER A 776 1.77 -16.90 -12.37
N ASP A 777 2.63 -15.92 -12.04
CA ASP A 777 2.95 -14.80 -12.94
C ASP A 777 3.62 -15.31 -14.22
N SER A 778 4.53 -16.27 -14.10
CA SER A 778 5.21 -16.93 -15.22
C SER A 778 4.29 -17.75 -16.13
N MET A 779 3.03 -17.99 -15.75
CA MET A 779 2.02 -18.60 -16.63
C MET A 779 1.32 -17.59 -17.55
N ALA A 780 1.43 -16.29 -17.27
CA ALA A 780 0.86 -15.21 -18.10
C ALA A 780 1.67 -14.95 -19.38
N GLU A 781 2.96 -15.33 -19.41
CA GLU A 781 3.83 -15.22 -20.58
C GLU A 781 3.46 -16.18 -21.72
N LEU A 782 2.58 -17.16 -21.46
CA LEU A 782 2.20 -18.20 -22.42
C LEU A 782 1.26 -17.64 -23.52
N PRO A 783 1.44 -18.02 -24.80
CA PRO A 783 0.56 -17.58 -25.89
C PRO A 783 -0.94 -17.88 -25.61
N GLU A 784 -1.84 -16.94 -25.92
CA GLU A 784 -3.29 -17.12 -25.73
C GLU A 784 -3.92 -18.28 -26.54
N HIS A 785 -3.28 -18.67 -27.64
CA HIS A 785 -3.83 -19.59 -28.63
C HIS A 785 -2.84 -20.69 -28.98
N ASP A 786 -3.34 -21.92 -29.08
CA ASP A 786 -2.61 -23.06 -29.65
C ASP A 786 -2.98 -23.22 -31.14
N GLU A 787 -2.03 -23.63 -31.97
CA GLU A 787 -2.29 -23.97 -33.36
C GLU A 787 -2.52 -25.48 -33.50
N VAL A 788 -3.77 -25.87 -33.73
CA VAL A 788 -4.19 -27.28 -33.88
C VAL A 788 -4.75 -27.45 -35.29
N ASP A 789 -4.17 -28.36 -36.08
CA ASP A 789 -4.52 -28.58 -37.49
C ASP A 789 -4.49 -27.29 -38.35
N GLY A 790 -3.56 -26.36 -38.04
CA GLY A 790 -3.47 -25.05 -38.69
C GLY A 790 -4.58 -24.06 -38.32
N ARG A 791 -5.38 -24.35 -37.28
CA ARG A 791 -6.41 -23.45 -36.73
C ARG A 791 -5.98 -22.94 -35.36
N LYS A 792 -6.10 -21.63 -35.14
CA LYS A 792 -5.89 -21.02 -33.82
C LYS A 792 -7.07 -21.35 -32.92
N VAL A 793 -6.84 -22.20 -31.93
CA VAL A 793 -7.80 -22.55 -30.87
C VAL A 793 -7.40 -21.75 -29.63
N ARG A 794 -8.36 -21.11 -28.94
CA ARG A 794 -8.03 -20.42 -27.68
C ARG A 794 -7.61 -21.47 -26.66
N ALA A 795 -6.42 -21.29 -26.10
CA ALA A 795 -5.84 -22.23 -25.17
C ALA A 795 -6.51 -22.17 -23.79
N LEU A 796 -6.20 -23.15 -22.96
CA LEU A 796 -6.52 -23.14 -21.54
C LEU A 796 -5.50 -22.26 -20.79
N SER A 797 -6.00 -21.38 -19.93
CA SER A 797 -5.21 -20.50 -19.04
C SER A 797 -5.87 -20.41 -17.66
N PHE A 798 -5.16 -19.94 -16.64
CA PHE A 798 -5.73 -19.78 -15.30
C PHE A 798 -6.95 -18.84 -15.28
N ASP A 799 -7.01 -17.77 -16.08
CA ASP A 799 -8.20 -16.90 -16.16
C ASP A 799 -9.41 -17.61 -16.78
N LEU A 800 -9.18 -18.53 -17.72
CA LEU A 800 -10.25 -19.34 -18.29
C LEU A 800 -10.75 -20.38 -17.27
N ILE A 801 -9.85 -20.94 -16.46
CA ILE A 801 -10.17 -21.84 -15.36
C ILE A 801 -10.94 -21.09 -14.26
N LYS A 802 -10.46 -19.93 -13.77
CA LYS A 802 -11.20 -19.06 -12.84
C LYS A 802 -12.60 -18.76 -13.38
N ARG A 803 -12.71 -18.33 -14.65
CA ARG A 803 -14.00 -18.02 -15.29
C ARG A 803 -14.92 -19.23 -15.46
N ARG A 804 -14.41 -20.47 -15.51
CA ARG A 804 -15.21 -21.71 -15.48
C ARG A 804 -15.67 -22.02 -14.06
N LEU A 805 -14.81 -21.80 -13.07
CA LEU A 805 -15.04 -21.98 -11.64
C LEU A 805 -16.07 -20.99 -11.08
N ASP A 806 -15.91 -19.69 -11.34
CA ASP A 806 -16.85 -18.60 -10.98
C ASP A 806 -18.28 -18.85 -11.52
N ARG A 807 -18.40 -19.67 -12.57
CA ARG A 807 -19.67 -20.04 -13.23
C ARG A 807 -20.24 -21.37 -12.75
N GLY A 808 -19.63 -22.03 -11.77
CA GLY A 808 -20.08 -23.32 -11.25
C GLY A 808 -19.99 -24.49 -12.24
N LEU A 809 -19.08 -24.41 -13.22
CA LEU A 809 -18.95 -25.46 -14.25
C LEU A 809 -18.19 -26.70 -13.74
N TYR A 810 -17.22 -26.52 -12.84
CA TYR A 810 -16.51 -27.63 -12.20
C TYR A 810 -17.33 -28.20 -11.05
N ARG A 811 -18.02 -29.31 -11.27
CA ARG A 811 -18.77 -30.03 -10.22
C ARG A 811 -17.98 -31.17 -9.56
N ARG A 812 -16.75 -31.42 -10.02
CA ARG A 812 -15.87 -32.50 -9.58
C ARG A 812 -14.44 -31.98 -9.44
N LEU A 813 -13.71 -32.50 -8.46
CA LEU A 813 -12.30 -32.16 -8.21
C LEU A 813 -11.36 -32.72 -9.27
N ASP A 814 -11.64 -33.91 -9.82
CA ASP A 814 -10.87 -34.50 -10.92
C ASP A 814 -10.91 -33.65 -12.19
N THR A 815 -12.10 -33.25 -12.67
CA THR A 815 -12.22 -32.38 -13.86
C THR A 815 -11.57 -31.00 -13.68
N PHE A 816 -11.56 -30.47 -12.45
CA PHE A 816 -10.82 -29.23 -12.13
C PHE A 816 -9.31 -29.46 -12.13
N GLN A 817 -8.83 -30.56 -11.55
CA GLN A 817 -7.44 -30.97 -11.54
C GLN A 817 -6.92 -31.24 -12.96
N GLU A 818 -7.69 -31.91 -13.81
CA GLU A 818 -7.37 -32.19 -15.22
C GLU A 818 -7.14 -30.89 -16.01
N ASP A 819 -8.04 -29.91 -15.91
CA ASP A 819 -7.87 -28.60 -16.56
C ASP A 819 -6.64 -27.85 -16.01
N VAL A 820 -6.43 -27.82 -14.68
CA VAL A 820 -5.26 -27.14 -14.10
C VAL A 820 -3.95 -27.83 -14.51
N PHE A 821 -3.90 -29.16 -14.50
CA PHE A 821 -2.73 -29.92 -14.92
C PHE A 821 -2.47 -29.76 -16.42
N ALA A 822 -3.50 -29.74 -17.27
CA ALA A 822 -3.36 -29.46 -18.70
C ALA A 822 -2.77 -28.06 -18.98
N CYS A 823 -3.10 -27.05 -18.15
CA CYS A 823 -2.50 -25.72 -18.23
C CYS A 823 -0.98 -25.76 -17.90
N LEU A 824 -0.59 -26.52 -16.89
CA LEU A 824 0.81 -26.65 -16.43
C LEU A 824 1.65 -27.56 -17.35
N GLU A 825 1.06 -28.64 -17.90
CA GLU A 825 1.67 -29.45 -18.95
C GLU A 825 1.87 -28.65 -20.24
N ARG A 826 0.92 -27.78 -20.60
CA ARG A 826 1.06 -26.83 -21.72
C ARG A 826 2.24 -25.88 -21.50
N ALA A 827 2.42 -25.36 -20.29
CA ALA A 827 3.57 -24.53 -19.95
C ALA A 827 4.89 -25.25 -20.26
N ARG A 828 5.10 -26.45 -19.70
CA ARG A 828 6.30 -27.29 -19.94
C ARG A 828 6.51 -27.68 -21.40
N ARG A 829 5.43 -27.88 -22.16
CA ARG A 829 5.51 -28.17 -23.60
C ARG A 829 6.06 -26.97 -24.38
N LEU A 830 5.70 -25.74 -24.00
CA LEU A 830 6.09 -24.53 -24.71
C LEU A 830 7.41 -23.90 -24.22
N SER A 831 7.78 -24.06 -22.95
CA SER A 831 9.03 -23.52 -22.37
C SER A 831 10.23 -24.47 -22.53
N ARG A 832 11.45 -23.95 -22.60
CA ARG A 832 12.69 -24.78 -22.57
C ARG A 832 12.87 -25.50 -21.23
N THR A 833 13.67 -26.57 -21.20
CA THR A 833 13.98 -27.32 -19.95
C THR A 833 14.75 -26.52 -18.89
N ASP A 834 15.33 -25.37 -19.25
CA ASP A 834 16.08 -24.44 -18.40
C ASP A 834 15.32 -23.13 -18.11
N SER A 835 14.04 -23.04 -18.48
CA SER A 835 13.21 -21.84 -18.33
C SER A 835 12.53 -21.76 -16.96
N GLN A 836 12.42 -20.55 -16.40
CA GLN A 836 11.64 -20.27 -15.19
C GLN A 836 10.20 -20.80 -15.30
N VAL A 837 9.58 -20.67 -16.47
CA VAL A 837 8.22 -21.17 -16.78
C VAL A 837 8.13 -22.69 -16.64
N PHE A 838 9.21 -23.43 -16.90
CA PHE A 838 9.25 -24.88 -16.75
C PHE A 838 9.24 -25.28 -15.27
N GLU A 839 10.15 -24.73 -14.47
CA GLU A 839 10.26 -25.04 -13.04
C GLU A 839 9.08 -24.52 -12.21
N ASP A 840 8.61 -23.29 -12.48
CA ASP A 840 7.44 -22.71 -11.79
C ASP A 840 6.18 -23.56 -12.03
N SER A 841 6.02 -24.15 -13.22
CA SER A 841 4.91 -25.07 -13.50
C SER A 841 4.97 -26.38 -12.69
N ILE A 842 6.18 -26.81 -12.29
CA ILE A 842 6.42 -28.03 -11.50
C ILE A 842 6.14 -27.75 -10.03
N GLU A 843 6.57 -26.61 -9.50
CA GLU A 843 6.23 -26.20 -8.13
C GLU A 843 4.74 -25.89 -8.00
N LEU A 844 4.11 -25.19 -8.94
CA LEU A 844 2.65 -24.99 -8.95
C LEU A 844 1.87 -26.32 -8.92
N GLN A 845 2.30 -27.34 -9.67
CA GLN A 845 1.63 -28.65 -9.68
C GLN A 845 1.94 -29.47 -8.42
N SER A 846 3.15 -29.34 -7.88
CA SER A 846 3.54 -29.96 -6.60
C SER A 846 2.75 -29.35 -5.43
N TYR A 847 2.57 -28.03 -5.45
CA TYR A 847 1.80 -27.28 -4.48
C TYR A 847 0.29 -27.55 -4.59
N PHE A 848 -0.25 -27.66 -5.82
CA PHE A 848 -1.63 -28.15 -6.05
C PHE A 848 -1.88 -29.45 -5.28
N ILE A 849 -1.02 -30.45 -5.46
CA ILE A 849 -1.19 -31.78 -4.87
C ILE A 849 -1.14 -31.71 -3.34
N LYS A 850 -0.16 -30.99 -2.78
CA LYS A 850 -0.06 -30.77 -1.31
C LYS A 850 -1.34 -30.12 -0.76
N GLN A 851 -1.80 -29.02 -1.34
CA GLN A 851 -2.98 -28.29 -0.85
C GLN A 851 -4.29 -29.02 -1.10
N ARG A 852 -4.41 -29.79 -2.18
CA ARG A 852 -5.54 -30.69 -2.45
C ARG A 852 -5.65 -31.73 -1.34
N ASP A 853 -4.55 -32.42 -1.03
CA ASP A 853 -4.56 -33.51 -0.06
C ASP A 853 -4.79 -33.00 1.38
N GLU A 854 -4.28 -31.81 1.72
CA GLU A 854 -4.62 -31.11 2.96
C GLU A 854 -6.12 -30.74 3.04
N LEU A 855 -6.65 -30.05 2.02
CA LEU A 855 -8.06 -29.61 2.01
C LEU A 855 -9.05 -30.78 1.99
N CYS A 856 -8.72 -31.88 1.29
CA CYS A 856 -9.53 -33.11 1.27
C CYS A 856 -9.32 -34.01 2.50
N ARG A 857 -8.38 -33.66 3.41
CA ARG A 857 -7.92 -34.51 4.53
C ARG A 857 -7.57 -35.93 4.09
N GLY A 858 -6.76 -36.07 3.05
CA GLY A 858 -6.37 -37.36 2.46
C GLY A 858 -7.52 -38.19 1.87
N GLY A 859 -8.74 -37.64 1.79
CA GLY A 859 -9.96 -38.32 1.36
C GLY A 859 -11.06 -38.38 2.40
N ASP A 860 -10.77 -38.11 3.68
CA ASP A 860 -11.74 -38.17 4.78
C ASP A 860 -12.83 -37.08 4.69
N LEU A 861 -12.51 -35.91 4.13
CA LEU A 861 -13.49 -34.82 3.93
C LEU A 861 -14.16 -34.89 2.55
N LEU A 862 -13.40 -35.25 1.51
CA LEU A 862 -13.89 -35.37 0.14
C LEU A 862 -13.07 -36.43 -0.61
N HIS A 863 -13.66 -37.61 -0.83
CA HIS A 863 -13.08 -38.64 -1.68
C HIS A 863 -13.26 -38.31 -3.17
N SER A 864 -12.21 -38.41 -3.97
CA SER A 864 -12.25 -38.18 -5.41
C SER A 864 -11.13 -38.96 -6.13
N PRO A 865 -11.35 -39.48 -7.35
CA PRO A 865 -10.29 -40.08 -8.17
C PRO A 865 -9.08 -39.17 -8.40
N ALA A 866 -9.25 -37.85 -8.25
CA ALA A 866 -8.17 -36.86 -8.27
C ALA A 866 -7.01 -37.21 -7.32
N LEU A 867 -7.32 -37.74 -6.14
CA LEU A 867 -6.37 -38.06 -5.06
C LEU A 867 -5.36 -39.16 -5.45
N ASN A 868 -5.74 -40.04 -6.39
CA ASN A 868 -4.87 -41.13 -6.87
C ASN A 868 -3.59 -40.59 -7.53
N PHE A 869 -3.63 -39.39 -8.12
CA PHE A 869 -2.46 -38.74 -8.67
C PHE A 869 -1.63 -38.08 -7.55
N SER A 870 -0.55 -38.74 -7.14
CA SER A 870 0.37 -38.28 -6.08
C SER A 870 1.64 -37.60 -6.61
N LEU A 871 2.43 -36.98 -5.72
CA LEU A 871 3.73 -36.36 -6.06
C LEU A 871 4.71 -37.32 -6.76
N LEU A 872 4.62 -38.63 -6.50
CA LEU A 872 5.45 -39.64 -7.18
C LEU A 872 5.13 -39.73 -8.69
N HIS A 873 3.85 -39.62 -9.05
CA HIS A 873 3.40 -39.61 -10.44
C HIS A 873 3.87 -38.32 -11.15
N LEU A 874 3.83 -37.18 -10.45
CA LEU A 874 4.35 -35.91 -10.97
C LEU A 874 5.86 -35.99 -11.25
N ALA A 875 6.65 -36.56 -10.34
CA ALA A 875 8.09 -36.74 -10.55
C ALA A 875 8.38 -37.59 -11.79
N ALA A 876 7.63 -38.68 -11.99
CA ALA A 876 7.79 -39.56 -13.16
C ALA A 876 7.40 -38.87 -14.49
N THR A 877 6.30 -38.10 -14.53
CA THR A 877 5.90 -37.39 -15.76
C THR A 877 6.82 -36.22 -16.09
N VAL A 878 7.31 -35.50 -15.08
CA VAL A 878 8.28 -34.39 -15.24
C VAL A 878 9.62 -34.91 -15.74
N GLU A 879 10.15 -35.99 -15.17
CA GLU A 879 11.43 -36.57 -15.60
C GLU A 879 11.34 -37.09 -17.04
N SER A 880 10.27 -37.81 -17.39
CA SER A 880 10.01 -38.25 -18.78
C SER A 880 9.92 -37.07 -19.75
N THR A 881 9.25 -35.99 -19.36
CA THR A 881 9.18 -34.75 -20.16
C THR A 881 10.56 -34.12 -20.33
N ARG A 882 11.35 -34.01 -19.25
CA ARG A 882 12.69 -33.40 -19.29
C ARG A 882 13.64 -34.21 -20.18
N GLN A 883 13.57 -35.55 -20.13
CA GLN A 883 14.36 -36.44 -20.99
C GLN A 883 13.98 -36.31 -22.47
N HIS A 884 12.68 -36.22 -22.81
CA HIS A 884 12.24 -36.02 -24.20
C HIS A 884 12.76 -34.68 -24.75
N LYS A 885 12.52 -33.58 -24.03
CA LYS A 885 12.91 -32.24 -24.49
C LYS A 885 14.42 -32.04 -24.55
N LEU A 886 15.19 -32.66 -23.65
CA LEU A 886 16.66 -32.62 -23.71
C LEU A 886 17.24 -33.33 -24.95
N LEU A 887 16.49 -34.23 -25.59
CA LEU A 887 16.85 -34.84 -26.89
C LEU A 887 16.45 -33.94 -28.07
N GLU A 888 15.36 -33.16 -27.96
CA GLU A 888 14.92 -32.18 -28.96
C GLU A 888 15.74 -30.87 -28.92
N GLU A 889 16.29 -30.52 -27.75
CA GLU A 889 17.10 -29.30 -27.52
C GLU A 889 18.60 -29.48 -27.86
N GLN A 890 19.02 -30.67 -28.35
CA GLN A 890 20.40 -30.94 -28.78
C GLN A 890 20.69 -30.40 -30.20
N PRO A 891 21.88 -29.81 -30.45
CA PRO A 891 22.25 -29.30 -31.77
C PRO A 891 22.48 -30.43 -32.78
N GLU A 892 22.06 -30.19 -34.03
CA GLU A 892 22.04 -31.18 -35.12
C GLU A 892 23.41 -31.85 -35.41
N GLU A 893 24.53 -31.18 -35.07
CA GLU A 893 25.89 -31.68 -35.31
C GLU A 893 26.24 -32.97 -34.54
N GLU A 894 25.58 -33.30 -33.43
CA GLU A 894 25.82 -34.57 -32.72
C GLU A 894 24.96 -35.73 -33.26
N VAL A 895 23.86 -35.44 -33.96
CA VAL A 895 22.86 -36.44 -34.40
C VAL A 895 23.41 -37.39 -35.46
N GLU A 896 24.30 -36.92 -36.35
CA GLU A 896 24.97 -37.77 -37.37
C GLU A 896 25.85 -38.88 -36.77
N THR A 897 26.15 -38.84 -35.46
CA THR A 897 27.01 -39.84 -34.81
C THR A 897 26.27 -41.06 -34.25
N ARG A 898 24.93 -41.03 -34.19
CA ARG A 898 24.10 -42.16 -33.73
C ARG A 898 23.59 -43.01 -34.90
N SER A 899 23.47 -44.32 -34.66
CA SER A 899 23.19 -45.32 -35.70
C SER A 899 21.92 -44.99 -36.51
N SER A 900 22.03 -45.11 -37.84
CA SER A 900 20.93 -44.85 -38.79
C SER A 900 19.70 -45.75 -38.62
N GLU A 901 19.79 -46.81 -37.81
CA GLU A 901 18.65 -47.69 -37.49
C GLU A 901 17.76 -47.18 -36.33
N ASP A 902 18.26 -46.27 -35.48
CA ASP A 902 17.45 -45.68 -34.40
C ASP A 902 16.73 -44.41 -34.88
N SER A 903 17.41 -43.54 -35.64
CA SER A 903 16.81 -42.29 -36.13
C SER A 903 15.54 -42.52 -36.95
N MET A 904 15.47 -43.59 -37.76
CA MET A 904 14.25 -43.92 -38.50
C MET A 904 13.07 -44.38 -37.63
N LYS A 905 13.33 -45.01 -36.46
CA LYS A 905 12.27 -45.38 -35.51
C LYS A 905 11.76 -44.17 -34.77
N VAL A 906 12.67 -43.33 -34.24
CA VAL A 906 12.32 -42.12 -33.49
C VAL A 906 11.44 -41.19 -34.35
N SER A 907 11.78 -41.00 -35.64
CA SER A 907 10.93 -40.21 -36.54
C SER A 907 9.53 -40.81 -36.76
N GLN A 908 9.41 -42.12 -36.95
CA GLN A 908 8.11 -42.76 -37.16
C GLN A 908 7.26 -42.88 -35.89
N GLU A 909 7.87 -42.96 -34.72
CA GLU A 909 7.16 -42.89 -33.43
C GLU A 909 6.74 -41.45 -33.09
N ALA A 910 7.58 -40.45 -33.40
CA ALA A 910 7.25 -39.03 -33.24
C ALA A 910 6.05 -38.59 -34.10
N GLU A 911 6.01 -38.94 -35.39
CA GLU A 911 4.85 -38.60 -36.25
C GLU A 911 3.56 -39.31 -35.78
N ASN A 912 3.65 -40.59 -35.38
CA ASN A 912 2.50 -41.33 -34.84
C ASN A 912 2.00 -40.81 -33.48
N ASN A 913 2.88 -40.23 -32.66
CA ASN A 913 2.52 -39.62 -31.37
C ASN A 913 2.00 -38.19 -31.54
N SER A 914 2.54 -37.41 -32.49
CA SER A 914 2.01 -36.09 -32.87
C SER A 914 0.54 -36.18 -33.30
N ALA A 915 0.18 -37.19 -34.10
CA ALA A 915 -1.21 -37.47 -34.48
C ALA A 915 -2.13 -37.88 -33.31
N LYS A 916 -1.57 -38.32 -32.17
CA LYS A 916 -2.29 -38.77 -30.96
C LYS A 916 -2.36 -37.73 -29.84
N GLY A 917 -1.70 -36.58 -29.98
CA GLY A 917 -1.63 -35.51 -28.96
C GLY A 917 -2.95 -34.74 -28.69
N LYS A 918 -4.11 -35.39 -28.83
CA LYS A 918 -5.46 -34.82 -28.62
C LYS A 918 -6.25 -35.44 -27.46
N GLU A 919 -5.69 -36.42 -26.75
CA GLU A 919 -6.23 -36.91 -25.47
C GLU A 919 -5.25 -36.64 -24.31
N TYR A 920 -5.81 -36.32 -23.14
CA TYR A 920 -5.09 -35.78 -21.99
C TYR A 920 -4.17 -36.84 -21.34
N PHE A 921 -2.86 -36.58 -21.35
CA PHE A 921 -1.83 -37.56 -20.98
C PHE A 921 -1.90 -37.95 -19.49
N CYS A 922 -2.27 -37.01 -18.61
CA CYS A 922 -2.47 -37.22 -17.16
C CYS A 922 -3.28 -38.48 -16.79
N ILE A 923 -4.27 -38.88 -17.61
CA ILE A 923 -5.18 -39.98 -17.26
C ILE A 923 -4.60 -41.35 -17.69
N HIS A 924 -3.65 -41.40 -18.63
CA HIS A 924 -3.27 -42.66 -19.26
C HIS A 924 -2.24 -43.48 -18.47
N LEU A 925 -1.32 -42.85 -17.72
CA LEU A 925 -0.38 -43.58 -16.85
C LEU A 925 -1.09 -44.30 -15.68
N LEU A 926 -2.04 -43.64 -15.02
CA LEU A 926 -2.88 -44.27 -13.99
C LEU A 926 -3.78 -45.40 -14.54
N LYS A 927 -4.02 -45.45 -15.86
CA LYS A 927 -4.80 -46.50 -16.52
C LYS A 927 -3.97 -47.71 -16.98
N GLN A 928 -2.65 -47.58 -17.15
CA GLN A 928 -1.84 -48.67 -17.71
C GLN A 928 -1.44 -49.76 -16.69
N GLU A 929 -1.36 -49.44 -15.39
CA GLU A 929 -1.12 -50.47 -14.36
C GLU A 929 -2.39 -51.29 -14.02
N ALA A 930 -3.58 -50.75 -14.30
CA ALA A 930 -4.88 -51.32 -13.93
C ALA A 930 -5.45 -52.37 -14.93
N SER A 931 -4.60 -53.19 -15.55
CA SER A 931 -4.95 -54.10 -16.66
C SER A 931 -5.91 -55.28 -16.34
N GLY A 932 -6.56 -55.26 -15.18
CA GLY A 932 -7.63 -56.19 -14.78
C GLY A 932 -8.80 -55.56 -14.03
N GLU A 933 -8.84 -54.23 -13.87
CA GLU A 933 -9.70 -53.54 -12.90
C GLU A 933 -10.62 -52.48 -13.52
N SER A 934 -11.11 -52.72 -14.74
CA SER A 934 -12.07 -51.82 -15.44
C SER A 934 -13.27 -52.56 -16.04
N MET A 935 -14.42 -51.87 -16.01
CA MET A 935 -15.74 -52.29 -16.53
C MET A 935 -16.21 -51.29 -17.58
N SER A 936 -16.95 -51.73 -18.59
CA SER A 936 -17.39 -50.88 -19.70
C SER A 936 -18.90 -50.97 -19.90
N PHE A 937 -19.64 -49.91 -19.56
CA PHE A 937 -21.10 -49.89 -19.61
C PHE A 937 -21.59 -48.56 -20.21
N ASN A 938 -22.57 -48.62 -21.13
CA ASN A 938 -23.12 -47.44 -21.83
C ASN A 938 -22.06 -46.47 -22.42
N GLN A 939 -21.02 -47.02 -23.03
CA GLN A 939 -19.87 -46.27 -23.61
C GLN A 939 -19.00 -45.52 -22.58
N GLN A 940 -19.23 -45.71 -21.28
CA GLN A 940 -18.38 -45.21 -20.20
C GLN A 940 -17.54 -46.36 -19.63
N VAL A 941 -16.32 -46.04 -19.20
CA VAL A 941 -15.40 -46.99 -18.54
C VAL A 941 -15.28 -46.60 -17.08
N TYR A 942 -15.55 -47.57 -16.21
CA TYR A 942 -15.53 -47.47 -14.75
C TYR A 942 -14.38 -48.31 -14.20
N HIS A 943 -13.81 -47.87 -13.09
CA HIS A 943 -12.63 -48.47 -12.47
C HIS A 943 -12.93 -48.81 -11.01
N VAL A 944 -12.02 -49.50 -10.34
CA VAL A 944 -12.05 -49.59 -8.87
C VAL A 944 -11.87 -48.18 -8.26
N SER A 945 -12.55 -47.93 -7.15
CA SER A 945 -12.70 -46.63 -6.46
C SER A 945 -13.56 -45.55 -7.15
N ASP A 946 -14.22 -45.87 -8.28
CA ASP A 946 -15.23 -44.97 -8.87
C ASP A 946 -16.56 -45.01 -8.08
N PHE A 947 -17.21 -43.85 -7.97
CA PHE A 947 -18.60 -43.73 -7.50
C PHE A 947 -19.57 -43.74 -8.69
N VAL A 948 -20.58 -44.62 -8.65
CA VAL A 948 -21.57 -44.79 -9.71
C VAL A 948 -23.00 -44.67 -9.20
N TYR A 949 -23.91 -44.23 -10.08
CA TYR A 949 -25.34 -44.26 -9.84
C TYR A 949 -25.95 -45.54 -10.41
N ALA A 950 -26.52 -46.38 -9.56
CA ALA A 950 -27.29 -47.54 -9.96
C ALA A 950 -28.78 -47.17 -10.11
N GLU A 951 -29.45 -47.72 -11.14
CA GLU A 951 -30.88 -47.52 -11.32
C GLU A 951 -31.67 -48.10 -10.13
N PRO A 952 -32.66 -47.37 -9.60
CA PRO A 952 -33.42 -47.82 -8.43
C PRO A 952 -34.34 -48.99 -8.77
N LYS A 953 -34.47 -49.93 -7.83
CA LYS A 953 -35.33 -51.13 -7.99
C LYS A 953 -36.82 -50.81 -8.01
N GLU A 954 -37.21 -49.61 -7.56
CA GLU A 954 -38.60 -49.15 -7.49
C GLU A 954 -38.79 -47.83 -8.25
N ARG A 955 -39.91 -47.70 -8.97
CA ARG A 955 -40.22 -46.49 -9.75
C ARG A 955 -40.51 -45.30 -8.83
N GLY A 956 -39.68 -44.27 -8.93
CA GLY A 956 -39.87 -42.98 -8.24
C GLY A 956 -38.89 -42.71 -7.10
N MET A 957 -37.96 -43.62 -6.81
CA MET A 957 -36.82 -43.36 -5.93
C MET A 957 -35.67 -42.67 -6.69
N GLU A 958 -34.73 -42.07 -5.96
CA GLU A 958 -33.49 -41.56 -6.55
C GLU A 958 -32.50 -42.71 -6.87
N PRO A 959 -31.56 -42.53 -7.82
CA PRO A 959 -30.52 -43.53 -8.07
C PRO A 959 -29.62 -43.75 -6.85
N SER A 960 -29.39 -45.02 -6.52
CA SER A 960 -28.53 -45.43 -5.40
C SER A 960 -27.07 -45.16 -5.73
N ILE A 961 -26.30 -44.64 -4.77
CA ILE A 961 -24.88 -44.35 -4.93
C ILE A 961 -24.08 -45.60 -4.54
N ILE A 962 -23.13 -46.05 -5.37
CA ILE A 962 -22.28 -47.20 -5.09
C ILE A 962 -20.81 -46.82 -5.29
N HIS A 963 -19.96 -47.09 -4.29
CA HIS A 963 -18.50 -47.02 -4.42
C HIS A 963 -17.97 -48.39 -4.86
N ILE A 964 -17.34 -48.47 -6.04
CA ILE A 964 -16.80 -49.73 -6.58
C ILE A 964 -15.55 -50.13 -5.80
N GLU A 965 -15.62 -51.22 -5.04
CA GLU A 965 -14.45 -51.81 -4.38
C GLU A 965 -13.76 -52.89 -5.22
N ARG A 966 -14.49 -53.53 -6.14
CA ARG A 966 -13.95 -54.60 -6.99
C ARG A 966 -14.74 -54.79 -8.28
N LEU A 967 -14.00 -54.99 -9.37
CA LEU A 967 -14.52 -55.42 -10.67
C LEU A 967 -13.93 -56.79 -11.05
N TRP A 968 -14.71 -57.65 -11.70
CA TRP A 968 -14.24 -58.94 -12.23
C TRP A 968 -15.22 -59.48 -13.29
N ASN A 969 -14.79 -60.44 -14.11
CA ASN A 969 -15.68 -61.19 -14.98
C ASN A 969 -16.08 -62.52 -14.32
N ASN A 970 -17.36 -62.91 -14.41
CA ASN A 970 -17.80 -64.23 -13.94
C ASN A 970 -17.44 -65.34 -14.95
N GLN A 971 -17.74 -66.60 -14.61
CA GLN A 971 -17.43 -67.76 -15.46
C GLN A 971 -18.21 -67.78 -16.79
N GLU A 972 -19.24 -66.95 -16.93
CA GLU A 972 -20.04 -66.77 -18.15
C GLU A 972 -19.56 -65.55 -18.98
N GLY A 973 -18.47 -64.88 -18.56
CA GLY A 973 -17.89 -63.72 -19.22
C GLY A 973 -18.62 -62.39 -18.95
N GLN A 974 -19.60 -62.36 -18.05
CA GLN A 974 -20.32 -61.13 -17.68
C GLN A 974 -19.46 -60.29 -16.72
N GLN A 975 -19.41 -58.98 -16.97
CA GLN A 975 -18.75 -58.02 -16.08
C GLN A 975 -19.58 -57.85 -14.80
N MET A 976 -18.94 -58.03 -13.64
CA MET A 976 -19.52 -57.95 -12.31
C MET A 976 -18.85 -56.83 -11.50
N MET A 977 -19.62 -56.20 -10.60
CA MET A 977 -19.14 -55.20 -9.65
C MET A 977 -19.52 -55.57 -8.21
N TYR A 978 -18.65 -55.22 -7.27
CA TYR A 978 -18.89 -55.25 -5.83
C TYR A 978 -18.49 -53.89 -5.25
N GLY A 979 -19.25 -53.44 -4.26
CA GLY A 979 -19.10 -52.10 -3.74
C GLY A 979 -20.11 -51.76 -2.66
N ASN A 980 -19.79 -50.76 -1.85
CA ASN A 980 -20.66 -50.29 -0.78
C ASN A 980 -21.75 -49.38 -1.35
N VAL A 981 -23.01 -49.63 -0.97
CA VAL A 981 -24.14 -48.76 -1.29
C VAL A 981 -24.23 -47.65 -0.23
N PHE A 982 -24.14 -46.41 -0.67
CA PHE A 982 -24.27 -45.23 0.17
C PHE A 982 -25.72 -44.73 0.15
N PHE A 983 -26.28 -44.58 1.34
CA PHE A 983 -27.59 -43.96 1.55
C PHE A 983 -27.43 -42.46 1.82
N ARG A 984 -28.37 -41.68 1.32
CA ARG A 984 -28.45 -40.23 1.51
C ARG A 984 -29.01 -39.92 2.92
N PRO A 985 -28.72 -38.76 3.54
CA PRO A 985 -29.21 -38.44 4.89
C PRO A 985 -30.75 -38.43 5.06
N ASN A 986 -31.49 -38.26 3.96
CA ASN A 986 -32.95 -38.35 3.89
C ASN A 986 -33.48 -39.78 3.69
N GLU A 987 -32.62 -40.74 3.34
CA GLU A 987 -32.94 -42.17 3.24
C GLU A 987 -32.67 -42.91 4.57
N THR A 988 -31.92 -42.30 5.50
CA THR A 988 -31.50 -42.90 6.77
C THR A 988 -32.24 -42.34 8.00
N TYR A 989 -32.88 -43.22 8.78
CA TYR A 989 -33.51 -42.84 10.05
C TYR A 989 -32.48 -42.81 11.20
N HIS A 990 -32.01 -41.61 11.55
CA HIS A 990 -31.06 -41.40 12.64
C HIS A 990 -31.75 -41.31 14.01
N VAL A 991 -31.36 -42.18 14.94
CA VAL A 991 -31.78 -42.11 16.35
C VAL A 991 -30.68 -41.44 17.17
N THR A 992 -31.01 -40.32 17.82
CA THR A 992 -30.09 -39.44 18.58
C THR A 992 -29.34 -40.08 19.74
N THR A 993 -29.62 -41.35 20.07
CA THR A 993 -28.94 -42.10 21.14
C THR A 993 -27.70 -42.88 20.67
N ARG A 994 -27.43 -42.92 19.35
CA ARG A 994 -26.24 -43.59 18.81
C ARG A 994 -25.16 -42.56 18.48
N LYS A 995 -24.11 -42.52 19.32
CA LYS A 995 -22.84 -41.91 18.93
C LYS A 995 -22.26 -42.68 17.74
N PHE A 996 -21.75 -41.97 16.74
CA PHE A 996 -20.88 -42.58 15.74
C PHE A 996 -19.57 -42.99 16.41
N LEU A 997 -18.96 -44.08 15.92
CA LEU A 997 -17.57 -44.38 16.22
C LEU A 997 -16.70 -43.50 15.31
N GLU A 998 -15.95 -42.61 15.94
CA GLU A 998 -14.75 -42.00 15.36
C GLU A 998 -13.77 -43.14 14.97
N LYS A 999 -13.07 -42.99 13.84
CA LYS A 999 -12.40 -44.08 13.13
C LYS A 999 -10.88 -43.99 13.20
#